data_AF-A0A2Z4FPU9-F1
#
_entry.id   AF-A0A2Z4FPU9-F1
#
_cell.length_a   1.000
_cell.length_b   1.000
_cell.length_c   1.000
_cell.angle_alpha   90.00
_cell.angle_beta   90.00
_cell.angle_gamma   90.00
#
_symmetry.space_group_name_H-M   'P 1'
#
loop_
_entity.id
_entity.type
_entity.pdbx_description
1 polymer ?
#
loop_
_entity_poly.entity_id
_entity_poly.type
_entity_poly.pdbx_seq_one_letter_code
_entity_poly.pdbx_strand_id
1 'polypeptide(L)'
;MGLFCALCTFVFLLATSPVDAQELPAEAKPAAEGTSDAEAPESSEGTDDEGKADAAQTKADDVQSLRDAIEATKEAQKTVAADAQQAKVIAQTLAEQIDTPGFPKAVRRSLLQRSAAAEVQASLALSRGEALREGLQVQKEYLEKVVAESEEDREARELAAAQELERQRLEAEASQAEEQAVEALEKAREMESHEHDETLRELLARQRKAAEETLALTRSHRELMDTIRATAQSRNEAFAEQKGDLLARIDSFPDEPTSEERRDTIDPLFRELIRGRAQVRGRFKEILKNREEATTVLAQAEKRYADAKQRLERVKATKDNEVVSEIYQRRVEAAEAEYAVAEKALNASREVFQERQKHYEESERRLAFYREEIPSLLPKISKEARRNFFELSDQNLAYAIAGLQEGVHHIVRDADMHLIKPSELNLFSIDLWRWVWGLVWRIMLVLILVRALVPRVSTQIARGTDALLKRKFFREHAHATVRASDALDAIAKPLLYFLGARFLANYILPDTLLAGFSALIIFRWWLDSFFIYWALINLAQVIALPRWYRRKTQNLQTRLDLLFMEVVAPLDPANDPQLKRGKKLVRSVRVILFFWLISTYVPDAARLIIGVSIFTWVLDFVARWSLFGIIYWVLSTWKDDIAAFFESLAGDRMPRAVEVVNTRKDRFYGVFIIAAASVYVLGSELMRVARKYMLNTEWFRHLSTLMFRAKIELRNREEESADETATSDNLPDDYLEAMNSYANDGQFVVDTTTCGDLIAGAKEFERMTEIFDGWLNQGTRGSMVIVGEPGSGKSTILREFEHYIDTNKTPTAEISEVTQARTDANLPRKTPVIVCSEVTERIASEEAVLKLVADLFDLKIYPGTTQTQLLDRILGLEPRVILVKNCHALFLRQIGGFNGLQAFFNIISASDRIHFYALTFNVFAWSYVNRVRAQSHYFTQVFRLRPWTDREIQELIESRTSESEYRIDFSQLLQSRDPDANPYDVAALEKTARGYFRYLQEFCGGNPRLAITYWLRSLRLEDTKAEGEVPCAGRTLQVGLFRRPSTALFAKQSDADWFVLTAIAQHGHLSAAEIAQAVHLDRGFCELTLRLFAEADVVRIDPFTGQASLTPLYYRQVLKYLAQSNFLYE
;
A
#
# COMPACT_ATOMS: atom_id res chain seq x y z
N MET A 1 17.19 0.14 -8.92
CA MET A 1 16.72 -1.24 -9.15
C MET A 1 16.09 -1.85 -7.89
N GLY A 2 16.70 -1.85 -6.71
CA GLY A 2 16.12 -2.49 -5.51
C GLY A 2 14.93 -1.80 -4.81
N LEU A 3 14.67 -0.51 -5.01
CA LEU A 3 13.58 0.21 -4.32
C LEU A 3 12.23 0.22 -5.06
N PHE A 4 12.23 -0.17 -6.34
CA PHE A 4 11.01 -0.26 -7.16
C PHE A 4 10.36 -1.65 -7.04
N CYS A 5 11.16 -2.70 -6.81
CA CYS A 5 10.64 -4.05 -6.51
C CYS A 5 9.87 -4.12 -5.20
N ALA A 6 10.28 -3.38 -4.16
CA ALA A 6 9.65 -3.43 -2.83
C ALA A 6 8.26 -2.76 -2.77
N LEU A 7 7.95 -1.84 -3.69
CA LEU A 7 6.63 -1.21 -3.76
C LEU A 7 5.64 -2.03 -4.59
N CYS A 8 6.12 -2.79 -5.59
CA CYS A 8 5.29 -3.72 -6.37
C CYS A 8 4.95 -5.01 -5.59
N THR A 9 5.80 -5.45 -4.65
CA THR A 9 5.50 -6.64 -3.83
C THR A 9 4.40 -6.41 -2.79
N PHE A 10 4.14 -5.17 -2.38
CA PHE A 10 3.09 -4.86 -1.39
C PHE A 10 1.67 -4.83 -1.98
N VAL A 11 1.55 -4.72 -3.31
CA VAL A 11 0.25 -4.74 -4.02
C VAL A 11 -0.08 -6.14 -4.55
N PHE A 12 0.92 -7.01 -4.74
CA PHE A 12 0.74 -8.38 -5.26
C PHE A 12 0.44 -9.44 -4.17
N LEU A 13 0.58 -9.11 -2.88
CA LEU A 13 0.47 -10.04 -1.75
C LEU A 13 -0.94 -10.16 -1.14
N LEU A 14 -1.96 -9.57 -1.77
CA LEU A 14 -3.37 -9.67 -1.34
C LEU A 14 -4.23 -10.60 -2.22
N ALA A 15 -3.64 -11.29 -3.20
CA ALA A 15 -4.34 -12.26 -4.04
C ALA A 15 -3.48 -13.49 -4.25
N THR A 16 -3.45 -14.41 -3.29
CA THR A 16 -3.18 -15.85 -3.48
C THR A 16 -3.15 -16.55 -2.12
N SER A 17 -4.17 -17.37 -1.85
CA SER A 17 -4.05 -18.51 -0.95
C SER A 17 -4.37 -19.77 -1.76
N PRO A 18 -3.51 -20.79 -1.77
CA PRO A 18 -3.84 -22.08 -2.35
C PRO A 18 -4.69 -22.86 -1.34
N VAL A 19 -5.74 -23.51 -1.80
CA VAL A 19 -6.39 -24.59 -1.05
C VAL A 19 -6.46 -25.80 -1.97
N ASP A 20 -5.89 -26.88 -1.45
CA ASP A 20 -5.74 -28.21 -2.05
C ASP A 20 -7.05 -28.77 -2.58
N ALA A 21 -7.00 -29.36 -3.78
CA ALA A 21 -8.04 -30.22 -4.31
C ALA A 21 -7.58 -31.68 -4.20
N GLN A 22 -8.21 -32.43 -3.31
CA GLN A 22 -8.14 -33.90 -3.24
C GLN A 22 -9.55 -34.49 -3.43
N GLU A 23 -9.62 -35.44 -4.38
CA GLU A 23 -10.59 -36.55 -4.56
C GLU A 23 -12.05 -36.31 -5.04
N LEU A 24 -12.26 -36.57 -6.37
CA LEU A 24 -13.20 -37.53 -7.05
C LEU A 24 -14.73 -37.57 -6.70
N PRO A 25 -15.64 -38.15 -7.54
CA PRO A 25 -15.47 -38.85 -8.84
C PRO A 25 -16.47 -38.52 -9.99
N ALA A 26 -16.04 -38.87 -11.21
CA ALA A 26 -16.68 -39.65 -12.29
C ALA A 26 -18.05 -39.32 -12.94
N GLU A 27 -18.04 -39.58 -14.26
CA GLU A 27 -19.11 -39.93 -15.22
C GLU A 27 -19.89 -38.82 -15.95
N ALA A 28 -19.56 -38.62 -17.24
CA ALA A 28 -20.36 -39.17 -18.35
C ALA A 28 -19.62 -39.06 -19.70
N LYS A 29 -19.28 -40.22 -20.29
CA LYS A 29 -19.00 -40.40 -21.73
C LYS A 29 -20.35 -40.56 -22.47
N PRO A 30 -20.43 -40.24 -23.77
CA PRO A 30 -20.25 -41.27 -24.82
C PRO A 30 -19.36 -40.75 -25.98
N ALA A 31 -18.30 -41.47 -26.37
CA ALA A 31 -18.27 -42.57 -27.34
C ALA A 31 -18.24 -42.09 -28.82
N ALA A 32 -17.04 -42.15 -29.41
CA ALA A 32 -16.83 -42.49 -30.83
C ALA A 32 -15.37 -42.96 -31.01
N GLU A 33 -15.17 -44.27 -31.06
CA GLU A 33 -14.01 -44.92 -31.67
C GLU A 33 -14.40 -45.31 -33.10
N GLY A 34 -13.47 -45.15 -34.05
CA GLY A 34 -13.66 -45.57 -35.44
C GLY A 34 -12.47 -45.19 -36.32
N THR A 35 -11.51 -46.10 -36.40
CA THR A 35 -10.30 -46.12 -37.25
C THR A 35 -10.59 -46.22 -38.75
N SER A 36 -9.78 -45.58 -39.60
CA SER A 36 -8.93 -46.18 -40.66
C SER A 36 -8.78 -45.30 -41.90
N ASP A 37 -7.52 -45.11 -42.31
CA ASP A 37 -6.96 -45.20 -43.66
C ASP A 37 -7.62 -44.48 -44.86
N ALA A 38 -6.76 -43.64 -45.45
CA ALA A 38 -6.43 -43.54 -46.88
C ALA A 38 -7.31 -42.73 -47.86
N GLU A 39 -6.54 -42.12 -48.76
CA GLU A 39 -6.85 -41.59 -50.10
C GLU A 39 -7.44 -40.18 -50.26
N ALA A 40 -6.67 -39.38 -51.02
CA ALA A 40 -7.09 -38.14 -51.64
C ALA A 40 -8.19 -38.38 -52.69
N PRO A 41 -9.01 -37.35 -52.97
CA PRO A 41 -9.27 -36.95 -54.34
C PRO A 41 -8.98 -35.45 -54.51
N GLU A 42 -8.16 -35.03 -55.47
CA GLU A 42 -8.59 -34.62 -56.82
C GLU A 42 -9.80 -33.67 -56.86
N SER A 43 -9.47 -32.42 -57.18
CA SER A 43 -10.24 -31.41 -57.92
C SER A 43 -11.73 -31.66 -58.19
N SER A 44 -12.57 -30.80 -57.62
CA SER A 44 -13.79 -30.35 -58.29
C SER A 44 -14.01 -28.86 -58.01
N GLU A 45 -13.72 -28.05 -59.02
CA GLU A 45 -14.25 -26.69 -59.14
C GLU A 45 -15.78 -26.75 -59.15
N GLY A 46 -16.41 -25.87 -58.35
CA GLY A 46 -17.78 -25.43 -58.56
C GLY A 46 -18.83 -26.04 -57.64
N THR A 47 -18.93 -25.55 -56.40
CA THR A 47 -20.18 -25.38 -55.62
C THR A 47 -19.85 -24.74 -54.25
N ASP A 48 -19.48 -23.45 -54.22
CA ASP A 48 -19.14 -22.75 -52.95
C ASP A 48 -20.30 -21.97 -52.31
N ASP A 49 -21.47 -21.88 -52.98
CA ASP A 49 -22.63 -21.15 -52.45
C ASP A 49 -23.53 -22.00 -51.53
N GLU A 50 -23.63 -23.32 -51.74
CA GLU A 50 -24.47 -24.20 -50.89
C GLU A 50 -23.81 -24.47 -49.52
N GLY A 51 -22.48 -24.62 -49.45
CA GLY A 51 -21.76 -24.85 -48.19
C GLY A 51 -21.73 -23.65 -47.24
N LYS A 52 -21.85 -22.41 -47.76
CA LYS A 52 -21.91 -21.18 -46.95
C LYS A 52 -23.31 -20.91 -46.39
N ALA A 53 -24.35 -21.36 -47.09
CA ALA A 53 -25.73 -21.32 -46.58
C ALA A 53 -25.91 -22.30 -45.42
N ASP A 54 -25.38 -23.52 -45.54
CA ASP A 54 -25.41 -24.53 -44.48
C ASP A 54 -24.61 -24.10 -43.22
N ALA A 55 -23.47 -23.41 -43.41
CA ALA A 55 -22.66 -22.86 -42.31
C ALA A 55 -23.35 -21.69 -41.56
N ALA A 56 -24.20 -20.91 -42.26
CA ALA A 56 -24.97 -19.82 -41.65
C ALA A 56 -26.21 -20.35 -40.91
N GLN A 57 -26.85 -21.39 -41.45
CA GLN A 57 -27.95 -22.10 -40.81
C GLN A 57 -27.48 -22.77 -39.50
N THR A 58 -26.31 -23.43 -39.51
CA THR A 58 -25.71 -24.05 -38.32
C THR A 58 -25.35 -23.04 -37.23
N LYS A 59 -24.75 -21.88 -37.57
CA LYS A 59 -24.47 -20.82 -36.57
C LYS A 59 -25.75 -20.22 -35.97
N ALA A 60 -26.83 -20.09 -36.75
CA ALA A 60 -28.11 -19.60 -36.24
C ALA A 60 -28.77 -20.62 -35.28
N ASP A 61 -28.67 -21.91 -35.60
CA ASP A 61 -29.15 -23.00 -34.74
C ASP A 61 -28.33 -23.08 -33.43
N ASP A 62 -27.01 -22.85 -33.50
CA ASP A 62 -26.13 -22.79 -32.33
C ASP A 62 -26.51 -21.63 -31.39
N VAL A 63 -26.78 -20.42 -31.93
CA VAL A 63 -27.24 -19.25 -31.14
C VAL A 63 -28.58 -19.54 -30.48
N GLN A 64 -29.50 -20.21 -31.17
CA GLN A 64 -30.80 -20.57 -30.63
C GLN A 64 -30.66 -21.62 -29.50
N SER A 65 -29.81 -22.63 -29.69
CA SER A 65 -29.53 -23.64 -28.65
C SER A 65 -28.94 -23.03 -27.36
N LEU A 66 -28.07 -22.03 -27.50
CA LEU A 66 -27.48 -21.30 -26.37
C LEU A 66 -28.51 -20.43 -25.65
N ARG A 67 -29.45 -19.80 -26.37
CA ARG A 67 -30.56 -19.06 -25.77
C ARG A 67 -31.47 -19.98 -24.95
N ASP A 68 -31.79 -21.14 -25.48
CA ASP A 68 -32.63 -22.14 -24.79
C ASP A 68 -31.93 -22.66 -23.53
N ALA A 69 -30.61 -22.91 -23.59
CA ALA A 69 -29.80 -23.30 -22.43
C ALA A 69 -29.76 -22.21 -21.34
N ILE A 70 -29.67 -20.93 -21.73
CA ILE A 70 -29.72 -19.79 -20.79
C ILE A 70 -31.09 -19.67 -20.14
N GLU A 71 -32.18 -19.90 -20.88
CA GLU A 71 -33.53 -19.89 -20.32
C GLU A 71 -33.74 -21.03 -19.32
N ALA A 72 -33.31 -22.25 -19.64
CA ALA A 72 -33.34 -23.38 -18.72
C ALA A 72 -32.55 -23.10 -17.43
N THR A 73 -31.38 -22.45 -17.55
CA THR A 73 -30.55 -22.08 -16.39
C THR A 73 -31.18 -20.97 -15.55
N LYS A 74 -31.88 -20.00 -16.17
CA LYS A 74 -32.68 -18.98 -15.45
C LYS A 74 -33.84 -19.60 -14.69
N GLU A 75 -34.51 -20.59 -15.26
CA GLU A 75 -35.60 -21.31 -14.58
C GLU A 75 -35.07 -22.09 -13.38
N ALA A 76 -33.95 -22.82 -13.53
CA ALA A 76 -33.28 -23.49 -12.42
C ALA A 76 -32.84 -22.52 -11.31
N GLN A 77 -32.41 -21.30 -11.66
CA GLN A 77 -32.08 -20.27 -10.68
C GLN A 77 -33.32 -19.81 -9.89
N LYS A 78 -34.46 -19.64 -10.57
CA LYS A 78 -35.72 -19.25 -9.91
C LYS A 78 -36.19 -20.33 -8.94
N THR A 79 -36.09 -21.60 -9.30
CA THR A 79 -36.49 -22.70 -8.41
C THR A 79 -35.59 -22.78 -7.17
N VAL A 80 -34.27 -22.68 -7.34
CA VAL A 80 -33.31 -22.69 -6.22
C VAL A 80 -33.51 -21.47 -5.30
N ALA A 81 -33.84 -20.31 -5.85
CA ALA A 81 -34.15 -19.11 -5.06
C ALA A 81 -35.45 -19.26 -4.25
N ALA A 82 -36.47 -19.90 -4.82
CA ALA A 82 -37.72 -20.21 -4.11
C ALA A 82 -37.46 -21.21 -2.96
N ASP A 83 -36.67 -22.25 -3.20
CA ASP A 83 -36.28 -23.24 -2.18
C ASP A 83 -35.50 -22.59 -1.02
N ALA A 84 -34.58 -21.68 -1.33
CA ALA A 84 -33.81 -20.93 -0.33
C ALA A 84 -34.72 -20.03 0.53
N GLN A 85 -35.68 -19.34 -0.09
CA GLN A 85 -36.65 -18.52 0.64
C GLN A 85 -37.54 -19.38 1.54
N GLN A 86 -38.01 -20.52 1.05
CA GLN A 86 -38.85 -21.43 1.83
C GLN A 86 -38.10 -22.01 3.04
N ALA A 87 -36.85 -22.45 2.85
CA ALA A 87 -36.00 -22.95 3.94
C ALA A 87 -35.72 -21.86 5.00
N LYS A 88 -35.53 -20.61 4.57
CA LYS A 88 -35.32 -19.46 5.47
C LYS A 88 -36.57 -19.12 6.28
N VAL A 89 -37.75 -19.15 5.66
CA VAL A 89 -39.03 -18.95 6.37
C VAL A 89 -39.27 -20.07 7.39
N ILE A 90 -38.93 -21.33 7.04
CA ILE A 90 -39.00 -22.46 7.98
C ILE A 90 -38.04 -22.25 9.16
N ALA A 91 -36.80 -21.81 8.92
CA ALA A 91 -35.86 -21.52 9.99
C ALA A 91 -36.36 -20.40 10.92
N GLN A 92 -36.91 -19.31 10.37
CA GLN A 92 -37.44 -18.19 11.15
C GLN A 92 -38.65 -18.58 11.99
N THR A 93 -39.60 -19.31 11.40
CA THR A 93 -40.79 -19.79 12.12
C THR A 93 -40.41 -20.78 13.24
N LEU A 94 -39.41 -21.63 13.04
CA LEU A 94 -38.89 -22.51 14.09
C LEU A 94 -38.14 -21.73 15.18
N ALA A 95 -37.41 -20.68 14.84
CA ALA A 95 -36.74 -19.80 15.79
C ALA A 95 -37.73 -19.03 16.69
N GLU A 96 -38.81 -18.50 16.11
CA GLU A 96 -39.88 -17.84 16.87
C GLU A 96 -40.59 -18.80 17.84
N GLN A 97 -40.78 -20.07 17.43
CA GLN A 97 -41.35 -21.11 18.29
C GLN A 97 -40.42 -21.49 19.47
N ILE A 98 -39.09 -21.35 19.32
CA ILE A 98 -38.10 -21.62 20.37
C ILE A 98 -38.10 -20.55 21.47
N ASP A 99 -38.51 -19.33 21.16
CA ASP A 99 -38.56 -18.18 22.08
C ASP A 99 -39.86 -18.10 22.90
N THR A 100 -40.86 -18.92 22.57
CA THR A 100 -42.11 -18.99 23.34
C THR A 100 -41.87 -19.75 24.66
N PRO A 101 -42.13 -19.15 25.85
CA PRO A 101 -41.88 -19.82 27.13
C PRO A 101 -42.91 -20.93 27.41
N GLY A 102 -42.46 -22.19 27.54
CA GLY A 102 -43.33 -23.31 27.92
C GLY A 102 -42.88 -24.72 27.46
N PHE A 103 -41.90 -24.84 26.56
CA PHE A 103 -41.51 -26.15 26.02
C PHE A 103 -40.51 -26.93 26.91
N PRO A 104 -40.71 -28.26 27.11
CA PRO A 104 -39.73 -29.13 27.76
C PRO A 104 -38.35 -29.11 27.06
N LYS A 105 -37.25 -29.23 27.81
CA LYS A 105 -35.87 -29.12 27.31
C LYS A 105 -35.56 -30.05 26.11
N ALA A 106 -36.15 -31.25 26.06
CA ALA A 106 -35.97 -32.20 24.96
C ALA A 106 -36.58 -31.72 23.64
N VAL A 107 -37.79 -31.13 23.71
CA VAL A 107 -38.48 -30.57 22.54
C VAL A 107 -37.73 -29.35 22.01
N ARG A 108 -37.26 -28.48 22.91
CA ARG A 108 -36.45 -27.31 22.54
C ARG A 108 -35.16 -27.70 21.81
N ARG A 109 -34.49 -28.77 22.25
CA ARG A 109 -33.29 -29.30 21.58
C ARG A 109 -33.60 -29.84 20.19
N SER A 110 -34.73 -30.52 20.01
CA SER A 110 -35.14 -31.04 18.68
C SER A 110 -35.53 -29.92 17.70
N LEU A 111 -36.16 -28.85 18.20
CA LEU A 111 -36.52 -27.68 17.40
C LEU A 111 -35.26 -26.90 16.98
N LEU A 112 -34.29 -26.73 17.89
CA LEU A 112 -32.99 -26.14 17.58
C LEU A 112 -32.20 -26.92 16.52
N GLN A 113 -32.25 -28.25 16.56
CA GLN A 113 -31.61 -29.08 15.53
C GLN A 113 -32.29 -28.93 14.16
N ARG A 114 -33.63 -28.82 14.13
CA ARG A 114 -34.39 -28.62 12.90
C ARG A 114 -34.22 -27.21 12.33
N SER A 115 -34.15 -26.18 13.18
CA SER A 115 -33.88 -24.81 12.74
C SER A 115 -32.47 -24.71 12.16
N ALA A 116 -31.46 -25.29 12.82
CA ALA A 116 -30.10 -25.33 12.31
C ALA A 116 -30.00 -26.09 10.97
N ALA A 117 -30.70 -27.21 10.81
CA ALA A 117 -30.76 -27.94 9.54
C ALA A 117 -31.40 -27.11 8.41
N ALA A 118 -32.47 -26.37 8.71
CA ALA A 118 -33.12 -25.48 7.74
C ALA A 118 -32.24 -24.28 7.36
N GLU A 119 -31.47 -23.72 8.29
CA GLU A 119 -30.48 -22.67 7.99
C GLU A 119 -29.35 -23.19 7.09
N VAL A 120 -28.84 -24.40 7.35
CA VAL A 120 -27.82 -25.04 6.50
C VAL A 120 -28.38 -25.28 5.09
N GLN A 121 -29.61 -25.78 4.95
CA GLN A 121 -30.25 -25.94 3.65
C GLN A 121 -30.42 -24.61 2.90
N ALA A 122 -30.81 -23.54 3.61
CA ALA A 122 -30.91 -22.21 3.01
C ALA A 122 -29.54 -21.69 2.52
N SER A 123 -28.47 -21.91 3.28
CA SER A 123 -27.11 -21.52 2.86
C SER A 123 -26.61 -22.31 1.65
N LEU A 124 -26.89 -23.61 1.58
CA LEU A 124 -26.52 -24.46 0.43
C LEU A 124 -27.31 -24.10 -0.83
N ALA A 125 -28.59 -23.74 -0.68
CA ALA A 125 -29.40 -23.27 -1.80
C ALA A 125 -28.90 -21.90 -2.31
N LEU A 126 -28.49 -20.99 -1.41
CA LEU A 126 -27.88 -19.71 -1.78
C LEU A 126 -26.56 -19.89 -2.53
N SER A 127 -25.66 -20.76 -2.06
CA SER A 127 -24.39 -21.02 -2.75
C SER A 127 -24.60 -21.66 -4.13
N ARG A 128 -25.58 -22.58 -4.25
CA ARG A 128 -25.97 -23.16 -5.55
C ARG A 128 -26.57 -22.11 -6.48
N GLY A 129 -27.33 -21.16 -5.94
CA GLY A 129 -27.88 -20.02 -6.68
C GLY A 129 -26.80 -19.05 -7.17
N GLU A 130 -25.73 -18.84 -6.40
CA GLU A 130 -24.56 -18.05 -6.81
C GLU A 130 -23.77 -18.75 -7.92
N ALA A 131 -23.50 -20.05 -7.79
CA ALA A 131 -22.83 -20.82 -8.85
C ALA A 131 -23.60 -20.81 -10.18
N LEU A 132 -24.93 -20.95 -10.14
CA LEU A 132 -25.79 -20.83 -11.32
C LEU A 132 -25.77 -19.42 -11.92
N ARG A 133 -25.64 -18.38 -11.07
CA ARG A 133 -25.57 -16.98 -11.51
C ARG A 133 -24.26 -16.69 -12.24
N GLU A 134 -23.13 -17.18 -11.72
CA GLU A 134 -21.83 -17.05 -12.38
C GLU A 134 -21.82 -17.81 -13.71
N GLY A 135 -22.33 -19.04 -13.74
CA GLY A 135 -22.50 -19.80 -14.99
C GLY A 135 -23.36 -19.08 -16.02
N LEU A 136 -24.47 -18.46 -15.58
CA LEU A 136 -25.34 -17.67 -16.45
C LEU A 136 -24.65 -16.42 -17.01
N GLN A 137 -23.77 -15.79 -16.22
CA GLN A 137 -23.01 -14.62 -16.64
C GLN A 137 -22.00 -14.99 -17.73
N VAL A 138 -21.27 -16.09 -17.54
CA VAL A 138 -20.32 -16.62 -18.54
C VAL A 138 -21.04 -17.00 -19.83
N GLN A 139 -22.19 -17.68 -19.75
CA GLN A 139 -22.98 -18.04 -20.94
C GLN A 139 -23.53 -16.82 -21.68
N LYS A 140 -23.96 -15.77 -20.96
CA LYS A 140 -24.41 -14.52 -21.58
C LYS A 140 -23.29 -13.76 -22.27
N GLU A 141 -22.12 -13.67 -21.64
CA GLU A 141 -20.96 -13.00 -22.22
C GLU A 141 -20.45 -13.75 -23.46
N TYR A 142 -20.49 -15.08 -23.43
CA TYR A 142 -20.21 -15.91 -24.60
C TYR A 142 -21.25 -15.69 -25.72
N LEU A 143 -22.54 -15.65 -25.39
CA LEU A 143 -23.61 -15.34 -26.36
C LEU A 143 -23.43 -13.94 -26.97
N GLU A 144 -23.10 -12.92 -26.16
CA GLU A 144 -22.85 -11.56 -26.65
C GLU A 144 -21.66 -11.50 -27.62
N LYS A 145 -20.58 -12.24 -27.35
CA LYS A 145 -19.44 -12.35 -28.26
C LYS A 145 -19.81 -13.02 -29.58
N VAL A 146 -20.49 -14.17 -29.52
CA VAL A 146 -20.89 -14.93 -30.72
C VAL A 146 -21.90 -14.15 -31.56
N VAL A 147 -22.82 -13.43 -30.92
CA VAL A 147 -23.78 -12.55 -31.61
C VAL A 147 -23.07 -11.36 -32.25
N ALA A 148 -22.15 -10.69 -31.54
CA ALA A 148 -21.39 -9.58 -32.09
C ALA A 148 -20.53 -9.98 -33.30
N GLU A 149 -19.87 -11.14 -33.24
CA GLU A 149 -19.10 -11.70 -34.35
C GLU A 149 -20.00 -12.05 -35.55
N SER A 150 -21.21 -12.58 -35.29
CA SER A 150 -22.20 -12.85 -36.35
C SER A 150 -22.79 -11.58 -36.97
N GLU A 151 -22.93 -10.50 -36.20
CA GLU A 151 -23.40 -9.20 -36.66
C GLU A 151 -22.34 -8.49 -37.49
N GLU A 152 -21.06 -8.52 -37.10
CA GLU A 152 -19.95 -8.01 -37.91
C GLU A 152 -19.83 -8.75 -39.24
N ASP A 153 -19.93 -10.08 -39.24
CA ASP A 153 -19.93 -10.89 -40.46
C ASP A 153 -21.11 -10.54 -41.38
N ARG A 154 -22.29 -10.28 -40.79
CA ARG A 154 -23.50 -9.90 -41.55
C ARG A 154 -23.38 -8.50 -42.13
N GLU A 155 -22.95 -7.53 -41.34
CA GLU A 155 -22.71 -6.16 -41.78
C GLU A 155 -21.65 -6.10 -42.87
N ALA A 156 -20.57 -6.88 -42.76
CA ALA A 156 -19.54 -6.99 -43.79
C ALA A 156 -20.08 -7.56 -45.11
N ARG A 157 -20.96 -8.58 -45.05
CA ARG A 157 -21.64 -9.14 -46.24
C ARG A 157 -22.63 -8.17 -46.86
N GLU A 158 -23.41 -7.47 -46.04
CA GLU A 158 -24.35 -6.44 -46.51
C GLU A 158 -23.61 -5.28 -47.17
N LEU A 159 -22.47 -4.85 -46.61
CA LEU A 159 -21.58 -3.86 -47.21
C LEU A 159 -20.96 -4.35 -48.54
N ALA A 160 -20.48 -5.60 -48.59
CA ALA A 160 -19.91 -6.17 -49.80
C ALA A 160 -20.96 -6.30 -50.92
N ALA A 161 -22.15 -6.80 -50.60
CA ALA A 161 -23.26 -6.91 -51.54
C ALA A 161 -23.76 -5.53 -52.02
N ALA A 162 -23.82 -4.55 -51.12
CA ALA A 162 -24.16 -3.17 -51.48
C ALA A 162 -23.11 -2.55 -52.41
N GLN A 163 -21.82 -2.78 -52.15
CA GLN A 163 -20.71 -2.31 -53.00
C GLN A 163 -20.71 -2.97 -54.39
N GLU A 164 -21.01 -4.26 -54.48
CA GLU A 164 -21.15 -4.96 -55.77
C GLU A 164 -22.35 -4.44 -56.58
N LEU A 165 -23.49 -4.21 -55.92
CA LEU A 165 -24.67 -3.64 -56.56
C LEU A 165 -24.41 -2.21 -57.05
N GLU A 166 -23.70 -1.41 -56.27
CA GLU A 166 -23.28 -0.06 -56.64
C GLU A 166 -22.30 -0.09 -57.82
N ARG A 167 -21.37 -1.04 -57.84
CA ARG A 167 -20.44 -1.25 -58.98
C ARG A 167 -21.19 -1.56 -60.27
N GLN A 168 -22.14 -2.49 -60.24
CA GLN A 168 -22.94 -2.84 -61.41
C GLN A 168 -23.75 -1.65 -61.94
N ARG A 169 -24.28 -0.81 -61.04
CA ARG A 169 -24.96 0.44 -61.42
C ARG A 169 -24.01 1.41 -62.10
N LEU A 170 -22.83 1.64 -61.54
CA LEU A 170 -21.82 2.55 -62.12
C LEU A 170 -21.31 2.05 -63.47
N GLU A 171 -21.12 0.74 -63.65
CA GLU A 171 -20.74 0.15 -64.94
C GLU A 171 -21.85 0.31 -66.00
N ALA A 172 -23.11 0.14 -65.60
CA ALA A 172 -24.26 0.38 -66.46
C ALA A 172 -24.38 1.86 -66.86
N GLU A 173 -24.24 2.79 -65.91
CA GLU A 173 -24.25 4.23 -66.16
C GLU A 173 -23.11 4.66 -67.10
N ALA A 174 -21.90 4.13 -66.92
CA ALA A 174 -20.76 4.40 -67.79
C ALA A 174 -21.00 3.90 -69.22
N SER A 175 -21.63 2.72 -69.39
CA SER A 175 -21.98 2.18 -70.70
C SER A 175 -23.03 3.05 -71.44
N GLN A 176 -24.05 3.51 -70.71
CA GLN A 176 -25.07 4.40 -71.27
C GLN A 176 -24.50 5.78 -71.65
N ALA A 177 -23.57 6.31 -70.84
CA ALA A 177 -22.90 7.57 -71.14
C ALA A 177 -22.02 7.48 -72.40
N GLU A 178 -21.42 6.31 -72.67
CA GLU A 178 -20.66 6.06 -73.90
C GLU A 178 -21.59 6.01 -75.12
N GLU A 179 -22.71 5.29 -75.04
CA GLU A 179 -23.72 5.25 -76.11
C GLU A 179 -24.26 6.65 -76.45
N GLN A 180 -24.59 7.45 -75.44
CA GLN A 180 -25.04 8.83 -75.62
C GLN A 180 -23.97 9.72 -76.27
N ALA A 181 -22.68 9.50 -75.97
CA ALA A 181 -21.59 10.25 -76.58
C ALA A 181 -21.38 9.86 -78.05
N VAL A 182 -21.57 8.57 -78.40
CA VAL A 182 -21.55 8.10 -79.79
C VAL A 182 -22.70 8.71 -80.58
N GLU A 183 -23.92 8.67 -80.04
CA GLU A 183 -25.11 9.23 -80.69
C GLU A 183 -24.98 10.76 -80.89
N ALA A 184 -24.46 11.48 -79.89
CA ALA A 184 -24.21 12.92 -80.00
C ALA A 184 -23.15 13.26 -81.06
N LEU A 185 -22.11 12.42 -81.21
CA LEU A 185 -21.08 12.58 -82.23
C LEU A 185 -21.63 12.32 -83.64
N GLU A 186 -22.45 11.28 -83.81
CA GLU A 186 -23.10 10.97 -85.08
C GLU A 186 -24.02 12.11 -85.52
N LYS A 187 -24.87 12.61 -84.61
CA LYS A 187 -25.71 13.80 -84.87
C LYS A 187 -24.91 15.04 -85.24
N ALA A 188 -23.80 15.30 -84.55
CA ALA A 188 -22.93 16.43 -84.87
C ALA A 188 -22.25 16.29 -86.25
N ARG A 189 -21.86 15.07 -86.65
CA ARG A 189 -21.30 14.76 -87.98
C ARG A 189 -22.33 14.94 -89.10
N GLU A 190 -23.55 14.46 -88.88
CA GLU A 190 -24.64 14.62 -89.84
C GLU A 190 -24.97 16.11 -90.06
N MET A 191 -25.10 16.89 -88.99
CA MET A 191 -25.35 18.33 -89.08
C MET A 191 -24.24 19.09 -89.83
N GLU A 192 -22.95 18.76 -89.60
CA GLU A 192 -21.83 19.37 -90.34
C GLU A 192 -21.88 19.05 -91.84
N SER A 193 -22.30 17.83 -92.21
CA SER A 193 -22.31 17.37 -93.60
C SER A 193 -23.40 17.98 -94.48
N HIS A 194 -24.51 18.43 -93.87
CA HIS A 194 -25.67 19.00 -94.57
C HIS A 194 -25.58 20.55 -94.76
N GLU A 195 -24.65 21.22 -94.08
CA GLU A 195 -24.52 22.68 -94.08
C GLU A 195 -23.52 23.20 -95.13
N HIS A 196 -23.93 24.22 -95.88
CA HIS A 196 -23.15 24.80 -96.99
C HIS A 196 -22.49 26.15 -96.64
N ASP A 197 -22.88 26.80 -95.53
CA ASP A 197 -22.35 28.09 -95.10
C ASP A 197 -21.05 27.95 -94.28
N GLU A 198 -20.02 28.72 -94.65
CA GLU A 198 -18.65 28.57 -94.11
C GLU A 198 -18.56 28.89 -92.61
N THR A 199 -19.27 29.92 -92.14
CA THR A 199 -19.24 30.35 -90.72
C THR A 199 -20.03 29.42 -89.79
N LEU A 200 -21.14 28.87 -90.27
CA LEU A 200 -21.94 27.86 -89.56
C LEU A 200 -21.19 26.52 -89.47
N ARG A 201 -20.52 26.13 -90.56
CA ARG A 201 -19.67 24.95 -90.60
C ARG A 201 -18.52 25.02 -89.60
N GLU A 202 -17.90 26.19 -89.39
CA GLU A 202 -16.86 26.35 -88.38
C GLU A 202 -17.39 26.12 -86.94
N LEU A 203 -18.61 26.59 -86.64
CA LEU A 203 -19.25 26.39 -85.33
C LEU A 203 -19.66 24.93 -85.11
N LEU A 204 -20.20 24.27 -86.14
CA LEU A 204 -20.54 22.85 -86.11
C LEU A 204 -19.29 21.97 -86.00
N ALA A 205 -18.19 22.35 -86.65
CA ALA A 205 -16.90 21.66 -86.49
C ALA A 205 -16.38 21.76 -85.05
N ARG A 206 -16.62 22.87 -84.34
CA ARG A 206 -16.31 22.98 -82.90
C ARG A 206 -17.21 22.10 -82.04
N GLN A 207 -18.50 22.00 -82.36
CA GLN A 207 -19.42 21.08 -81.68
C GLN A 207 -19.03 19.61 -81.89
N ARG A 208 -18.67 19.22 -83.12
CA ARG A 208 -18.16 17.88 -83.42
C ARG A 208 -16.87 17.60 -82.67
N LYS A 209 -15.92 18.54 -82.66
CA LYS A 209 -14.67 18.41 -81.92
C LYS A 209 -14.93 18.25 -80.41
N ALA A 210 -15.88 19.00 -79.86
CA ALA A 210 -16.34 18.83 -78.49
C ALA A 210 -16.92 17.40 -78.28
N ALA A 211 -17.78 16.90 -79.17
CA ALA A 211 -18.32 15.55 -79.10
C ALA A 211 -17.22 14.45 -79.20
N GLU A 212 -16.25 14.60 -80.11
CA GLU A 212 -15.09 13.71 -80.24
C GLU A 212 -14.23 13.70 -78.96
N GLU A 213 -13.99 14.87 -78.37
CA GLU A 213 -13.30 14.99 -77.09
C GLU A 213 -14.09 14.34 -75.96
N THR A 214 -15.43 14.47 -75.91
CA THR A 214 -16.24 13.81 -74.87
C THR A 214 -16.19 12.28 -74.97
N LEU A 215 -16.23 11.73 -76.18
CA LEU A 215 -16.14 10.28 -76.39
C LEU A 215 -14.75 9.75 -76.01
N ALA A 216 -13.70 10.43 -76.45
CA ALA A 216 -12.31 10.08 -76.10
C ALA A 216 -12.09 10.13 -74.58
N LEU A 217 -12.61 11.16 -73.92
CA LEU A 217 -12.52 11.32 -72.48
C LEU A 217 -13.28 10.20 -71.74
N THR A 218 -14.50 9.86 -72.18
CA THR A 218 -15.32 8.81 -71.57
C THR A 218 -14.64 7.43 -71.66
N ARG A 219 -14.08 7.07 -72.82
CA ARG A 219 -13.33 5.82 -72.99
C ARG A 219 -12.06 5.76 -72.15
N SER A 220 -11.25 6.81 -72.24
CA SER A 220 -9.99 6.88 -71.48
C SER A 220 -10.22 6.85 -69.97
N HIS A 221 -11.28 7.50 -69.48
CA HIS A 221 -11.70 7.46 -68.08
C HIS A 221 -12.11 6.06 -67.66
N ARG A 222 -12.96 5.39 -68.46
CA ARG A 222 -13.41 4.01 -68.17
C ARG A 222 -12.23 3.04 -68.06
N GLU A 223 -11.36 3.00 -69.07
CA GLU A 223 -10.17 2.13 -69.06
C GLU A 223 -9.25 2.42 -67.85
N LEU A 224 -9.06 3.69 -67.53
CA LEU A 224 -8.24 4.10 -66.39
C LEU A 224 -8.91 3.71 -65.06
N MET A 225 -10.22 3.85 -64.92
CA MET A 225 -10.94 3.47 -63.69
C MET A 225 -10.98 1.95 -63.50
N ASP A 226 -11.17 1.18 -64.57
CA ASP A 226 -11.16 -0.29 -64.51
C ASP A 226 -9.78 -0.81 -64.09
N THR A 227 -8.69 -0.25 -64.65
CA THR A 227 -7.34 -0.62 -64.25
C THR A 227 -7.01 -0.22 -62.80
N ILE A 228 -7.46 0.96 -62.36
CA ILE A 228 -7.30 1.42 -60.97
C ILE A 228 -8.04 0.47 -60.02
N ARG A 229 -9.32 0.18 -60.28
CA ARG A 229 -10.16 -0.67 -59.41
C ARG A 229 -9.68 -2.13 -59.39
N ALA A 230 -9.33 -2.71 -60.54
CA ALA A 230 -8.81 -4.08 -60.60
C ALA A 230 -7.48 -4.24 -59.84
N THR A 231 -6.59 -3.27 -59.95
CA THR A 231 -5.34 -3.26 -59.17
C THR A 231 -5.58 -2.99 -57.68
N ALA A 232 -6.63 -2.24 -57.30
CA ALA A 232 -7.06 -2.06 -55.92
C ALA A 232 -7.51 -3.37 -55.29
N GLN A 233 -8.47 -4.01 -55.95
CA GLN A 233 -9.18 -5.18 -55.46
C GLN A 233 -8.23 -6.35 -55.23
N SER A 234 -7.44 -6.72 -56.25
CA SER A 234 -6.44 -7.78 -56.15
C SER A 234 -5.44 -7.54 -55.00
N ARG A 235 -5.08 -6.29 -54.74
CA ARG A 235 -4.17 -5.93 -53.64
C ARG A 235 -4.85 -5.95 -52.28
N ASN A 236 -6.14 -5.58 -52.21
CA ASN A 236 -6.92 -5.61 -50.98
C ASN A 236 -7.19 -7.05 -50.56
N GLU A 237 -7.59 -7.91 -51.49
CA GLU A 237 -7.81 -9.34 -51.27
C GLU A 237 -6.52 -10.03 -50.79
N ALA A 238 -5.41 -9.84 -51.51
CA ALA A 238 -4.11 -10.40 -51.11
C ALA A 238 -3.64 -9.93 -49.73
N PHE A 239 -3.92 -8.67 -49.36
CA PHE A 239 -3.56 -8.16 -48.04
C PHE A 239 -4.51 -8.68 -46.95
N ALA A 240 -5.81 -8.81 -47.24
CA ALA A 240 -6.79 -9.33 -46.28
C ALA A 240 -6.50 -10.79 -45.91
N GLU A 241 -6.20 -11.62 -46.92
CA GLU A 241 -5.76 -13.01 -46.73
C GLU A 241 -4.48 -13.08 -45.88
N GLN A 242 -3.46 -12.30 -46.26
CA GLN A 242 -2.20 -12.25 -45.52
C GLN A 242 -2.39 -11.74 -44.08
N LYS A 243 -3.23 -10.72 -43.87
CA LYS A 243 -3.52 -10.16 -42.55
C LYS A 243 -4.19 -11.20 -41.65
N GLY A 244 -5.18 -11.94 -42.17
CA GLY A 244 -5.87 -12.99 -41.42
C GLY A 244 -4.93 -14.10 -40.95
N ASP A 245 -4.09 -14.61 -41.86
CA ASP A 245 -3.09 -15.64 -41.53
C ASP A 245 -2.05 -15.14 -40.51
N LEU A 246 -1.59 -13.89 -40.64
CA LEU A 246 -0.64 -13.29 -39.70
C LEU A 246 -1.25 -13.11 -38.29
N LEU A 247 -2.49 -12.61 -38.19
CA LEU A 247 -3.15 -12.40 -36.89
C LEU A 247 -3.43 -13.74 -36.18
N ALA A 248 -3.94 -14.74 -36.91
CA ALA A 248 -4.17 -16.07 -36.35
C ALA A 248 -2.89 -16.70 -35.77
N ARG A 249 -1.74 -16.50 -36.45
CA ARG A 249 -0.44 -16.95 -35.94
C ARG A 249 0.03 -16.13 -34.75
N ILE A 250 -0.14 -14.80 -34.76
CA ILE A 250 0.26 -13.90 -33.66
C ILE A 250 -0.52 -14.23 -32.37
N ASP A 251 -1.83 -14.47 -32.48
CA ASP A 251 -2.71 -14.76 -31.34
C ASP A 251 -2.49 -16.17 -30.77
N SER A 252 -1.94 -17.09 -31.57
CA SER A 252 -1.62 -18.45 -31.12
C SER A 252 -0.42 -18.54 -30.15
N PHE A 253 0.33 -17.45 -29.97
CA PHE A 253 1.57 -17.48 -29.20
C PHE A 253 1.38 -17.24 -27.70
N PRO A 254 2.02 -18.05 -26.82
CA PRO A 254 2.04 -17.80 -25.38
C PRO A 254 2.74 -16.48 -25.02
N ASP A 255 2.38 -15.88 -23.88
CA ASP A 255 2.92 -14.59 -23.45
C ASP A 255 4.43 -14.61 -23.17
N GLU A 256 4.96 -15.75 -22.68
CA GLU A 256 6.39 -15.97 -22.46
C GLU A 256 6.91 -17.18 -23.27
N PRO A 257 7.30 -16.99 -24.54
CA PRO A 257 7.75 -18.09 -25.40
C PRO A 257 9.12 -18.61 -24.99
N THR A 258 9.33 -19.92 -25.15
CA THR A 258 10.62 -20.60 -24.89
C THR A 258 11.69 -20.21 -25.93
N SER A 259 12.97 -20.41 -25.64
CA SER A 259 14.04 -20.00 -26.56
C SER A 259 14.03 -20.71 -27.92
N GLU A 260 13.49 -21.92 -27.99
CA GLU A 260 13.37 -22.71 -29.23
C GLU A 260 12.19 -22.20 -30.07
N GLU A 261 11.00 -22.04 -29.48
CA GLU A 261 9.83 -21.45 -30.15
C GLU A 261 10.15 -20.07 -30.74
N ARG A 262 10.93 -19.24 -30.02
CA ARG A 262 11.37 -17.93 -30.53
C ARG A 262 12.14 -18.03 -31.85
N ARG A 263 13.04 -19.00 -31.98
CA ARG A 263 13.88 -19.16 -33.17
C ARG A 263 13.13 -19.79 -34.33
N ASP A 264 12.30 -20.79 -34.04
CA ASP A 264 11.72 -21.65 -35.07
C ASP A 264 10.39 -21.11 -35.60
N THR A 265 9.64 -20.35 -34.79
CA THR A 265 8.30 -19.86 -35.18
C THR A 265 8.21 -18.34 -35.21
N ILE A 266 8.67 -17.65 -34.15
CA ILE A 266 8.50 -16.20 -34.02
C ILE A 266 9.48 -15.42 -34.92
N ASP A 267 10.76 -15.80 -34.97
CA ASP A 267 11.76 -15.11 -35.79
C ASP A 267 11.46 -15.18 -37.31
N PRO A 268 10.98 -16.31 -37.89
CA PRO A 268 10.49 -16.35 -39.27
C PRO A 268 9.29 -15.42 -39.51
N LEU A 269 8.30 -15.44 -38.62
CA LEU A 269 7.11 -14.59 -38.72
C LEU A 269 7.48 -13.10 -38.63
N PHE A 270 8.40 -12.73 -37.73
CA PHE A 270 8.92 -11.38 -37.63
C PHE A 270 9.62 -10.92 -38.92
N ARG A 271 10.38 -11.80 -39.57
CA ARG A 271 11.00 -11.52 -40.88
C ARG A 271 9.97 -11.39 -42.01
N GLU A 272 8.85 -12.10 -41.90
CA GLU A 272 7.73 -11.99 -42.83
C GLU A 272 7.02 -10.64 -42.69
N LEU A 273 6.71 -10.20 -41.46
CA LEU A 273 6.14 -8.87 -41.18
C LEU A 273 7.02 -7.73 -41.69
N ILE A 274 8.34 -7.82 -41.49
CA ILE A 274 9.28 -6.82 -42.01
C ILE A 274 9.25 -6.79 -43.53
N ARG A 275 9.21 -7.95 -44.20
CA ARG A 275 9.10 -8.03 -45.67
C ARG A 275 7.76 -7.49 -46.17
N GLY A 276 6.66 -7.78 -45.50
CA GLY A 276 5.34 -7.23 -45.82
C GLY A 276 5.34 -5.71 -45.77
N ARG A 277 5.85 -5.13 -44.66
CA ARG A 277 6.02 -3.68 -44.52
C ARG A 277 6.92 -3.08 -45.60
N ALA A 278 8.01 -3.75 -45.95
CA ALA A 278 8.94 -3.32 -47.00
C ALA A 278 8.23 -3.16 -48.35
N GLN A 279 7.42 -4.16 -48.73
CA GLN A 279 6.69 -4.17 -49.99
C GLN A 279 5.63 -3.05 -50.04
N VAL A 280 4.88 -2.86 -48.95
CA VAL A 280 3.89 -1.78 -48.87
C VAL A 280 4.57 -0.40 -48.98
N ARG A 281 5.69 -0.19 -48.27
CA ARG A 281 6.47 1.05 -48.36
C ARG A 281 7.04 1.31 -49.75
N GLY A 282 7.55 0.26 -50.42
CA GLY A 282 8.08 0.38 -51.77
C GLY A 282 7.02 0.86 -52.76
N ARG A 283 5.78 0.38 -52.62
CA ARG A 283 4.62 0.77 -53.45
C ARG A 283 4.03 2.12 -53.06
N PHE A 284 4.16 2.53 -51.80
CA PHE A 284 3.63 3.79 -51.30
C PHE A 284 4.12 5.01 -52.11
N LYS A 285 5.38 5.00 -52.56
CA LYS A 285 5.94 6.05 -53.42
C LYS A 285 5.21 6.18 -54.76
N GLU A 286 4.80 5.06 -55.36
CA GLU A 286 4.03 5.05 -56.61
C GLU A 286 2.62 5.61 -56.38
N ILE A 287 1.98 5.21 -55.28
CA ILE A 287 0.65 5.72 -54.90
C ILE A 287 0.67 7.23 -54.67
N LEU A 288 1.70 7.73 -53.97
CA LEU A 288 1.92 9.17 -53.77
C LEU A 288 2.07 9.91 -55.09
N LYS A 289 2.92 9.40 -55.99
CA LYS A 289 3.14 10.00 -57.32
C LYS A 289 1.84 10.05 -58.13
N ASN A 290 1.08 8.96 -58.14
CA ASN A 290 -0.19 8.88 -58.87
C ASN A 290 -1.24 9.86 -58.29
N ARG A 291 -1.22 10.08 -56.97
CA ARG A 291 -2.07 11.07 -56.30
C ARG A 291 -1.66 12.50 -56.68
N GLU A 292 -0.36 12.81 -56.66
CA GLU A 292 0.15 14.12 -57.09
C GLU A 292 -0.21 14.40 -58.56
N GLU A 293 0.01 13.44 -59.45
CA GLU A 293 -0.40 13.54 -60.86
C GLU A 293 -1.91 13.84 -60.97
N ALA A 294 -2.76 13.10 -60.25
CA ALA A 294 -4.21 13.36 -60.22
C ALA A 294 -4.57 14.76 -59.69
N THR A 295 -3.86 15.28 -58.66
CA THR A 295 -4.09 16.66 -58.18
C THR A 295 -3.76 17.70 -59.24
N THR A 296 -2.68 17.50 -60.00
CA THR A 296 -2.29 18.44 -61.06
C THR A 296 -3.29 18.42 -62.22
N VAL A 297 -3.79 17.24 -62.59
CA VAL A 297 -4.81 17.08 -63.63
C VAL A 297 -6.13 17.70 -63.18
N LEU A 298 -6.55 17.50 -61.93
CA LEU A 298 -7.74 18.12 -61.36
C LEU A 298 -7.65 19.65 -61.39
N ALA A 299 -6.52 20.23 -60.97
CA ALA A 299 -6.32 21.68 -60.99
C ALA A 299 -6.35 22.25 -62.43
N GLN A 300 -5.82 21.52 -63.42
CA GLN A 300 -5.92 21.90 -64.82
C GLN A 300 -7.36 21.82 -65.34
N ALA A 301 -8.12 20.80 -64.94
CA ALA A 301 -9.53 20.64 -65.30
C ALA A 301 -10.41 21.73 -64.67
N GLU A 302 -10.18 22.10 -63.40
CA GLU A 302 -10.86 23.21 -62.71
C GLU A 302 -10.64 24.54 -63.44
N LYS A 303 -9.40 24.81 -63.85
CA LYS A 303 -9.07 26.00 -64.64
C LYS A 303 -9.79 25.99 -65.99
N ARG A 304 -9.76 24.86 -66.70
CA ARG A 304 -10.44 24.68 -68.01
C ARG A 304 -11.95 24.88 -67.87
N TYR A 305 -12.56 24.38 -66.80
CA TYR A 305 -13.97 24.57 -66.49
C TYR A 305 -14.30 26.03 -66.18
N ALA A 306 -13.50 26.72 -65.38
CA ALA A 306 -13.68 28.14 -65.09
C ALA A 306 -13.59 29.01 -66.36
N ASP A 307 -12.60 28.74 -67.22
CA ASP A 307 -12.43 29.44 -68.49
C ASP A 307 -13.61 29.20 -69.44
N ALA A 308 -14.09 27.95 -69.56
CA ALA A 308 -15.24 27.59 -70.38
C ALA A 308 -16.55 28.21 -69.87
N LYS A 309 -16.76 28.21 -68.53
CA LYS A 309 -17.91 28.86 -67.89
C LYS A 309 -17.92 30.37 -68.15
N GLN A 310 -16.78 31.02 -68.00
CA GLN A 310 -16.66 32.46 -68.26
C GLN A 310 -16.92 32.78 -69.74
N ARG A 311 -16.47 31.93 -70.67
CA ARG A 311 -16.80 32.07 -72.10
C ARG A 311 -18.29 31.94 -72.36
N LEU A 312 -18.95 30.94 -71.78
CA LEU A 312 -20.39 30.73 -71.91
C LEU A 312 -21.18 31.94 -71.38
N GLU A 313 -20.83 32.47 -70.21
CA GLU A 313 -21.44 33.67 -69.65
C GLU A 313 -21.24 34.90 -70.53
N ARG A 314 -20.05 35.08 -71.11
CA ARG A 314 -19.78 36.17 -72.08
C ARG A 314 -20.65 36.04 -73.34
N VAL A 315 -20.76 34.85 -73.92
CA VAL A 315 -21.59 34.60 -75.12
C VAL A 315 -23.08 34.81 -74.80
N LYS A 316 -23.54 34.39 -73.61
CA LYS A 316 -24.91 34.63 -73.13
C LYS A 316 -25.19 36.11 -72.84
N ALA A 317 -24.20 36.88 -72.39
CA ALA A 317 -24.35 38.32 -72.17
C ALA A 317 -24.41 39.13 -73.48
N THR A 318 -23.80 38.65 -74.57
CA THR A 318 -23.90 39.28 -75.91
C THR A 318 -25.33 39.25 -76.48
N LYS A 319 -26.22 38.42 -75.92
CA LYS A 319 -27.66 38.30 -76.29
C LYS A 319 -28.40 39.63 -76.28
N ASP A 320 -28.01 40.54 -75.38
CA ASP A 320 -28.71 41.81 -75.20
C ASP A 320 -28.47 42.81 -76.35
N ASN A 321 -27.49 42.54 -77.24
CA ASN A 321 -27.08 43.46 -78.32
C ASN A 321 -27.31 42.95 -79.76
N GLU A 322 -27.52 41.64 -80.00
CA GLU A 322 -27.73 41.06 -81.34
C GLU A 322 -29.15 40.48 -81.48
N VAL A 323 -29.85 40.79 -82.58
CA VAL A 323 -31.13 40.16 -82.96
C VAL A 323 -30.91 38.65 -83.09
N VAL A 324 -31.85 37.83 -82.58
CA VAL A 324 -31.83 36.36 -82.55
C VAL A 324 -31.57 35.77 -83.94
N SER A 325 -30.29 35.64 -84.30
CA SER A 325 -29.79 35.05 -85.53
C SER A 325 -29.44 33.59 -85.26
N GLU A 326 -29.64 32.72 -86.25
CA GLU A 326 -29.25 31.30 -86.22
C GLU A 326 -27.78 31.14 -85.81
N ILE A 327 -26.90 32.06 -86.25
CA ILE A 327 -25.48 32.10 -85.88
C ILE A 327 -25.27 32.33 -84.37
N TYR A 328 -26.11 33.15 -83.73
CA TYR A 328 -26.04 33.38 -82.28
C TYR A 328 -26.43 32.10 -81.51
N GLN A 329 -27.51 31.43 -81.92
CA GLN A 329 -27.93 30.17 -81.30
C GLN A 329 -26.84 29.11 -81.42
N ARG A 330 -26.23 28.96 -82.60
CA ARG A 330 -25.12 28.02 -82.80
C ARG A 330 -23.85 28.38 -82.02
N ARG A 331 -23.56 29.67 -81.80
CA ARG A 331 -22.45 30.10 -80.91
C ARG A 331 -22.72 29.73 -79.46
N VAL A 332 -23.96 29.89 -78.99
CA VAL A 332 -24.36 29.47 -77.64
C VAL A 332 -24.23 27.96 -77.51
N GLU A 333 -24.78 27.20 -78.46
CA GLU A 333 -24.70 25.73 -78.45
C GLU A 333 -23.25 25.22 -78.52
N ALA A 334 -22.38 25.85 -79.31
CA ALA A 334 -20.96 25.51 -79.36
C ALA A 334 -20.24 25.83 -78.03
N ALA A 335 -20.54 26.96 -77.39
CA ALA A 335 -20.01 27.29 -76.08
C ALA A 335 -20.58 26.37 -74.97
N GLU A 336 -21.83 25.93 -75.09
CA GLU A 336 -22.46 24.94 -74.20
C GLU A 336 -21.81 23.56 -74.37
N ALA A 337 -21.48 23.15 -75.60
CA ALA A 337 -20.74 21.92 -75.86
C ALA A 337 -19.31 21.97 -75.27
N GLU A 338 -18.57 23.07 -75.44
CA GLU A 338 -17.24 23.26 -74.82
C GLU A 338 -17.32 23.24 -73.28
N TYR A 339 -18.36 23.86 -72.71
CA TYR A 339 -18.62 23.83 -71.27
C TYR A 339 -18.93 22.42 -70.78
N ALA A 340 -19.79 21.67 -71.48
CA ALA A 340 -20.15 20.30 -71.14
C ALA A 340 -18.94 19.35 -71.20
N VAL A 341 -18.02 19.54 -72.16
CA VAL A 341 -16.74 18.82 -72.21
C VAL A 341 -15.90 19.12 -70.98
N ALA A 342 -15.77 20.41 -70.63
CA ALA A 342 -14.97 20.84 -69.49
C ALA A 342 -15.56 20.35 -68.15
N GLU A 343 -16.88 20.32 -68.02
CA GLU A 343 -17.61 19.76 -66.87
C GLU A 343 -17.41 18.25 -66.75
N LYS A 344 -17.57 17.50 -67.85
CA LYS A 344 -17.27 16.05 -67.86
C LYS A 344 -15.81 15.77 -67.52
N ALA A 345 -14.87 16.55 -68.06
CA ALA A 345 -13.44 16.43 -67.76
C ALA A 345 -13.13 16.70 -66.28
N LEU A 346 -13.80 17.69 -65.68
CA LEU A 346 -13.69 18.00 -64.25
C LEU A 346 -14.23 16.86 -63.39
N ASN A 347 -15.41 16.32 -63.71
CA ASN A 347 -16.02 15.22 -62.96
C ASN A 347 -15.18 13.94 -63.05
N ALA A 348 -14.71 13.57 -64.25
CA ALA A 348 -13.80 12.46 -64.44
C ALA A 348 -12.49 12.63 -63.64
N SER A 349 -11.87 13.82 -63.71
CA SER A 349 -10.65 14.11 -62.94
C SER A 349 -10.89 14.05 -61.42
N ARG A 350 -12.06 14.48 -60.96
CA ARG A 350 -12.45 14.43 -59.54
C ARG A 350 -12.66 12.99 -59.07
N GLU A 351 -13.32 12.15 -59.85
CA GLU A 351 -13.49 10.73 -59.55
C GLU A 351 -12.14 10.01 -59.48
N VAL A 352 -11.25 10.23 -60.47
CA VAL A 352 -9.90 9.67 -60.46
C VAL A 352 -9.14 10.12 -59.21
N PHE A 353 -9.22 11.41 -58.85
CA PHE A 353 -8.59 11.91 -57.63
C PHE A 353 -9.16 11.25 -56.37
N GLN A 354 -10.48 11.09 -56.27
CA GLN A 354 -11.13 10.44 -55.13
C GLN A 354 -10.72 8.96 -55.00
N GLU A 355 -10.64 8.21 -56.10
CA GLU A 355 -10.16 6.82 -56.06
C GLU A 355 -8.69 6.74 -55.67
N ARG A 356 -7.82 7.60 -56.24
CA ARG A 356 -6.40 7.67 -55.84
C ARG A 356 -6.24 8.06 -54.37
N GLN A 357 -7.13 8.89 -53.84
CA GLN A 357 -7.18 9.24 -52.42
C GLN A 357 -7.58 8.04 -51.55
N LYS A 358 -8.60 7.26 -51.93
CA LYS A 358 -8.97 6.01 -51.24
C LYS A 358 -7.80 5.03 -51.20
N HIS A 359 -7.11 4.83 -52.31
CA HIS A 359 -5.91 3.98 -52.38
C HIS A 359 -4.78 4.43 -51.44
N TYR A 360 -4.59 5.74 -51.32
CA TYR A 360 -3.62 6.31 -50.38
C TYR A 360 -4.02 5.95 -48.94
N GLU A 361 -5.29 6.14 -48.57
CA GLU A 361 -5.82 5.82 -47.24
C GLU A 361 -5.76 4.32 -46.92
N GLU A 362 -6.05 3.45 -47.88
CA GLU A 362 -5.88 2.00 -47.73
C GLU A 362 -4.42 1.62 -47.48
N SER A 363 -3.48 2.20 -48.23
CA SER A 363 -2.05 1.94 -48.04
C SER A 363 -1.57 2.39 -46.65
N GLU A 364 -2.09 3.51 -46.15
CA GLU A 364 -1.85 3.97 -44.78
C GLU A 364 -2.40 2.99 -43.74
N ARG A 365 -3.63 2.48 -43.90
CA ARG A 365 -4.19 1.46 -43.01
C ARG A 365 -3.32 0.19 -42.98
N ARG A 366 -2.76 -0.21 -44.12
CA ARG A 366 -1.82 -1.34 -44.20
C ARG A 366 -0.52 -1.06 -43.46
N LEU A 367 0.04 0.15 -43.57
CA LEU A 367 1.25 0.54 -42.83
C LEU A 367 1.00 0.66 -41.32
N ALA A 368 -0.19 1.09 -40.91
CA ALA A 368 -0.62 1.16 -39.52
C ALA A 368 -0.63 -0.24 -38.87
N PHE A 369 -1.17 -1.26 -39.55
CA PHE A 369 -1.13 -2.65 -39.09
C PHE A 369 0.31 -3.09 -38.73
N TYR A 370 1.27 -2.92 -39.65
CA TYR A 370 2.66 -3.28 -39.36
C TYR A 370 3.31 -2.40 -38.29
N ARG A 371 2.83 -1.16 -38.09
CA ARG A 371 3.34 -0.24 -37.06
C ARG A 371 2.92 -0.68 -35.66
N GLU A 372 1.77 -1.33 -35.52
CA GLU A 372 1.22 -1.83 -34.25
C GLU A 372 1.79 -3.22 -33.90
N GLU A 373 1.89 -4.13 -34.88
CA GLU A 373 2.31 -5.52 -34.64
C GLU A 373 3.83 -5.72 -34.50
N ILE A 374 4.66 -4.91 -35.18
CA ILE A 374 6.12 -5.06 -35.07
C ILE A 374 6.61 -4.77 -33.64
N PRO A 375 6.16 -3.69 -32.95
CA PRO A 375 6.53 -3.44 -31.56
C PRO A 375 6.04 -4.50 -30.56
N SER A 376 4.87 -5.10 -30.78
CA SER A 376 4.29 -6.11 -29.88
C SER A 376 5.15 -7.39 -29.86
N LEU A 377 5.77 -7.75 -30.99
CA LEU A 377 6.63 -8.93 -31.13
C LEU A 377 8.11 -8.72 -30.76
N LEU A 378 8.61 -7.48 -30.74
CA LEU A 378 10.00 -7.16 -30.36
C LEU A 378 10.51 -7.70 -29.00
N PRO A 379 9.70 -7.78 -27.93
CA PRO A 379 10.13 -8.43 -26.69
C PRO A 379 10.10 -9.96 -26.78
N LYS A 380 9.27 -10.53 -27.68
CA LYS A 380 9.06 -11.96 -27.85
C LYS A 380 10.10 -12.63 -28.76
N ILE A 381 10.77 -11.91 -29.67
CA ILE A 381 11.81 -12.45 -30.57
C ILE A 381 13.11 -12.89 -29.87
N SER A 382 13.95 -13.64 -30.59
CA SER A 382 15.27 -14.06 -30.09
C SER A 382 16.26 -12.87 -29.99
N LYS A 383 17.32 -13.04 -29.16
CA LYS A 383 18.38 -12.03 -29.02
C LYS A 383 19.15 -11.80 -30.33
N GLU A 384 19.29 -12.83 -31.16
CA GLU A 384 19.98 -12.76 -32.45
C GLU A 384 19.14 -11.99 -33.48
N ALA A 385 17.86 -12.34 -33.63
CA ALA A 385 16.95 -11.61 -34.52
C ALA A 385 16.82 -10.14 -34.11
N ARG A 386 16.74 -9.85 -32.81
CA ARG A 386 16.71 -8.46 -32.30
C ARG A 386 18.00 -7.71 -32.64
N ARG A 387 19.16 -8.35 -32.52
CA ARG A 387 20.45 -7.75 -32.89
C ARG A 387 20.50 -7.45 -34.38
N ASN A 388 20.12 -8.39 -35.24
CA ASN A 388 20.13 -8.24 -36.69
C ASN A 388 19.19 -7.12 -37.16
N PHE A 389 18.05 -6.94 -36.48
CA PHE A 389 17.10 -5.86 -36.77
C PHE A 389 17.66 -4.46 -36.46
N PHE A 390 18.47 -4.33 -35.40
CA PHE A 390 19.12 -3.06 -35.02
C PHE A 390 20.55 -2.90 -35.56
N GLU A 391 21.05 -3.87 -36.32
CA GLU A 391 22.39 -3.84 -36.91
C GLU A 391 22.49 -2.82 -38.03
N LEU A 392 23.60 -2.09 -38.07
CA LEU A 392 23.88 -1.05 -39.06
C LEU A 392 24.20 -1.68 -40.43
N SER A 393 23.15 -2.16 -41.11
CA SER A 393 23.19 -2.76 -42.44
C SER A 393 22.55 -1.83 -43.48
N ASP A 394 22.95 -1.96 -44.74
CA ASP A 394 22.37 -1.16 -45.84
C ASP A 394 20.86 -1.35 -45.96
N GLN A 395 20.37 -2.57 -45.71
CA GLN A 395 18.93 -2.87 -45.72
C GLN A 395 18.20 -2.13 -44.60
N ASN A 396 18.72 -2.15 -43.37
CA ASN A 396 18.09 -1.49 -42.24
C ASN A 396 18.19 0.04 -42.31
N LEU A 397 19.25 0.57 -42.92
CA LEU A 397 19.36 2.00 -43.23
C LEU A 397 18.33 2.41 -44.27
N ALA A 398 18.16 1.64 -45.35
CA ALA A 398 17.11 1.87 -46.33
C ALA A 398 15.72 1.82 -45.68
N TYR A 399 15.48 0.88 -44.75
CA TYR A 399 14.24 0.82 -43.97
C TYR A 399 14.00 2.04 -43.09
N ALA A 400 15.06 2.54 -42.45
CA ALA A 400 14.97 3.73 -41.59
C ALA A 400 14.71 5.01 -42.41
N ILE A 401 15.35 5.15 -43.57
CA ILE A 401 15.13 6.27 -44.51
C ILE A 401 13.71 6.24 -45.06
N ALA A 402 13.20 5.07 -45.47
CA ALA A 402 11.83 4.92 -45.94
C ALA A 402 10.81 5.30 -44.85
N GLY A 403 11.07 4.93 -43.59
CA GLY A 403 10.22 5.34 -42.47
C GLY A 403 10.28 6.84 -42.17
N LEU A 404 11.43 7.48 -42.39
CA LEU A 404 11.55 8.93 -42.24
C LEU A 404 10.79 9.67 -43.35
N GLN A 405 10.83 9.18 -44.59
CA GLN A 405 10.04 9.71 -45.70
C GLN A 405 8.54 9.58 -45.42
N GLU A 406 8.09 8.42 -44.97
CA GLU A 406 6.70 8.18 -44.54
C GLU A 406 6.30 9.19 -43.45
N GLY A 407 7.11 9.32 -42.40
CA GLY A 407 6.85 10.25 -41.30
C GLY A 407 6.81 11.73 -41.73
N VAL A 408 7.66 12.15 -42.67
CA VAL A 408 7.61 13.51 -43.24
C VAL A 408 6.32 13.71 -44.04
N HIS A 409 5.92 12.74 -44.85
CA HIS A 409 4.66 12.81 -45.60
C HIS A 409 3.44 12.88 -44.69
N HIS A 410 3.44 12.13 -43.58
CA HIS A 410 2.42 12.24 -42.54
C HIS A 410 2.31 13.66 -42.02
N ILE A 411 3.43 14.28 -41.63
CA ILE A 411 3.47 15.65 -41.11
C ILE A 411 2.99 16.67 -42.16
N VAL A 412 3.40 16.52 -43.42
CA VAL A 412 3.01 17.43 -44.51
C VAL A 412 1.52 17.28 -44.84
N ARG A 413 1.00 16.05 -44.92
CA ARG A 413 -0.44 15.78 -45.13
C ARG A 413 -1.28 16.35 -44.00
N ASP A 414 -0.87 16.09 -42.77
CA ASP A 414 -1.51 16.57 -41.56
C ASP A 414 -1.56 18.11 -41.57
N ALA A 415 -0.44 18.74 -41.97
CA ALA A 415 -0.39 20.18 -42.19
C ALA A 415 -1.35 20.64 -43.30
N ASP A 416 -1.38 20.00 -44.47
CA ASP A 416 -2.20 20.40 -45.62
C ASP A 416 -3.71 20.20 -45.41
N MET A 417 -4.13 19.16 -44.69
CA MET A 417 -5.53 18.85 -44.43
C MET A 417 -6.21 19.83 -43.46
N HIS A 418 -5.42 20.46 -42.58
CA HIS A 418 -5.96 21.26 -41.47
C HIS A 418 -5.40 22.69 -41.39
N LEU A 419 -4.30 23.02 -42.08
CA LEU A 419 -3.97 24.40 -42.42
C LEU A 419 -4.93 24.82 -43.54
N ILE A 420 -6.06 25.39 -43.12
CA ILE A 420 -7.10 25.90 -44.01
C ILE A 420 -6.43 26.79 -45.05
N LYS A 421 -6.51 26.43 -46.34
CA LYS A 421 -6.09 27.31 -47.43
C LYS A 421 -6.82 28.64 -47.24
N PRO A 422 -6.13 29.80 -47.17
CA PRO A 422 -6.77 31.09 -46.86
C PRO A 422 -7.93 31.44 -47.79
N SER A 423 -7.96 30.86 -49.00
CA SER A 423 -9.00 31.02 -50.01
C SER A 423 -10.33 30.32 -49.72
N GLU A 424 -10.38 29.39 -48.76
CA GLU A 424 -11.57 28.58 -48.43
C GLU A 424 -12.20 28.95 -47.07
N LEU A 425 -11.61 29.89 -46.33
CA LEU A 425 -12.16 30.40 -45.08
C LEU A 425 -13.42 31.23 -45.35
N ASN A 426 -14.58 30.58 -45.24
CA ASN A 426 -15.85 31.28 -45.26
C ASN A 426 -16.05 31.98 -43.89
N LEU A 427 -15.56 33.21 -43.78
CA LEU A 427 -15.61 34.06 -42.57
C LEU A 427 -17.03 34.30 -42.04
N PHE A 428 -18.08 33.86 -42.74
CA PHE A 428 -19.48 33.94 -42.34
C PHE A 428 -20.11 32.61 -41.88
N SER A 429 -19.33 31.52 -41.80
CA SER A 429 -19.85 30.23 -41.31
C SER A 429 -20.22 30.30 -39.82
N ILE A 430 -21.48 29.97 -39.50
CA ILE A 430 -22.02 29.95 -38.13
C ILE A 430 -21.26 28.95 -37.26
N ASP A 431 -20.85 27.81 -37.81
CA ASP A 431 -20.12 26.77 -37.06
C ASP A 431 -18.70 27.19 -36.69
N LEU A 432 -18.02 27.90 -37.59
CA LEU A 432 -16.70 28.46 -37.31
C LEU A 432 -16.79 29.48 -36.17
N TRP A 433 -17.75 30.41 -36.25
CA TRP A 433 -17.96 31.38 -35.18
C TRP A 433 -18.45 30.75 -33.87
N ARG A 434 -19.25 29.69 -33.92
CA ARG A 434 -19.66 28.93 -32.73
C ARG A 434 -18.46 28.25 -32.06
N TRP A 435 -17.57 27.63 -32.84
CA TRP A 435 -16.34 27.03 -32.31
C TRP A 435 -15.37 28.08 -31.76
N VAL A 436 -15.16 29.19 -32.47
CA VAL A 436 -14.31 30.32 -32.06
C VAL A 436 -14.85 30.97 -30.79
N TRP A 437 -16.14 31.28 -30.71
CA TRP A 437 -16.75 31.81 -29.49
C TRP A 437 -16.73 30.81 -28.33
N GLY A 438 -16.89 29.52 -28.63
CA GLY A 438 -16.69 28.45 -27.66
C GLY A 438 -15.25 28.37 -27.13
N LEU A 439 -14.25 28.66 -27.97
CA LEU A 439 -12.84 28.76 -27.58
C LEU A 439 -12.61 29.99 -26.71
N VAL A 440 -13.06 31.16 -27.16
CA VAL A 440 -12.94 32.43 -26.44
C VAL A 440 -13.57 32.33 -25.04
N TRP A 441 -14.78 31.76 -24.95
CA TRP A 441 -15.47 31.59 -23.66
C TRP A 441 -14.70 30.67 -22.71
N ARG A 442 -14.17 29.55 -23.20
CA ARG A 442 -13.36 28.63 -22.38
C ARG A 442 -12.02 29.26 -21.97
N ILE A 443 -11.34 30.00 -22.85
CA ILE A 443 -10.13 30.77 -22.49
C ILE A 443 -10.47 31.76 -21.38
N MET A 444 -11.56 32.51 -21.53
CA MET A 444 -12.00 33.47 -20.51
C MET A 444 -12.29 32.78 -19.18
N LEU A 445 -13.02 31.66 -19.20
CA LEU A 445 -13.34 30.86 -18.00
C LEU A 445 -12.07 30.36 -17.32
N VAL A 446 -11.12 29.77 -18.07
CA VAL A 446 -9.85 29.29 -17.53
C VAL A 446 -9.05 30.44 -16.92
N LEU A 447 -8.96 31.60 -17.58
CA LEU A 447 -8.26 32.77 -17.06
C LEU A 447 -8.89 33.29 -15.77
N ILE A 448 -10.22 33.38 -15.70
CA ILE A 448 -10.97 33.78 -14.50
C ILE A 448 -10.72 32.78 -13.37
N LEU A 449 -10.84 31.48 -13.67
CA LEU A 449 -10.71 30.40 -12.71
C LEU A 449 -9.29 30.32 -12.13
N VAL A 450 -8.25 30.39 -12.98
CA VAL A 450 -6.85 30.41 -12.56
C VAL A 450 -6.55 31.66 -11.73
N ARG A 451 -7.00 32.84 -12.19
CA ARG A 451 -6.81 34.11 -11.46
C ARG A 451 -7.50 34.11 -10.10
N ALA A 452 -8.62 33.39 -9.95
CA ALA A 452 -9.36 33.26 -8.70
C ALA A 452 -8.82 32.15 -7.77
N LEU A 453 -8.34 31.02 -8.31
CA LEU A 453 -7.85 29.87 -7.54
C LEU A 453 -6.42 30.06 -7.03
N VAL A 454 -5.52 30.61 -7.84
CA VAL A 454 -4.11 30.80 -7.46
C VAL A 454 -3.93 31.49 -6.10
N PRO A 455 -4.57 32.65 -5.82
CA PRO A 455 -4.45 33.30 -4.51
C PRO A 455 -5.19 32.56 -3.38
N ARG A 456 -6.23 31.78 -3.70
CA ARG A 456 -6.96 30.99 -2.68
C ARG A 456 -6.16 29.77 -2.23
N VAL A 457 -5.49 29.09 -3.16
CA VAL A 457 -4.67 27.92 -2.83
C VAL A 457 -3.47 28.34 -1.97
N SER A 458 -2.77 29.43 -2.32
CA SER A 458 -1.65 29.92 -1.53
C SER A 458 -2.05 30.32 -0.10
N THR A 459 -3.21 30.96 0.06
CA THR A 459 -3.74 31.33 1.39
C THR A 459 -4.18 30.13 2.22
N GLN A 460 -4.72 29.08 1.61
CA GLN A 460 -5.07 27.84 2.32
C GLN A 460 -3.83 27.05 2.76
N ILE A 461 -2.79 26.98 1.93
CA ILE A 461 -1.51 26.36 2.30
C ILE A 461 -0.92 27.07 3.52
N ALA A 462 -0.91 28.41 3.53
CA ALA A 462 -0.42 29.20 4.66
C ALA A 462 -1.20 28.93 5.97
N ARG A 463 -2.55 28.88 5.89
CA ARG A 463 -3.40 28.54 7.05
C ARG A 463 -3.13 27.12 7.57
N GLY A 464 -2.95 26.16 6.66
CA GLY A 464 -2.62 24.78 7.02
C GLY A 464 -1.29 24.69 7.75
N THR A 465 -0.30 25.47 7.34
CA THR A 465 1.02 25.49 8.00
C THR A 465 0.98 26.14 9.37
N ASP A 466 0.19 27.20 9.54
CA ASP A 466 -0.05 27.80 10.86
C ASP A 466 -0.72 26.80 11.82
N ALA A 467 -1.63 25.96 11.32
CA ALA A 467 -2.24 24.90 12.11
C ALA A 467 -1.25 23.78 12.47
N LEU A 468 -0.37 23.40 11.55
CA LEU A 468 0.65 22.37 11.78
C LEU A 468 1.70 22.84 12.80
N LEU A 469 2.17 24.08 12.71
CA LEU A 469 3.15 24.68 13.64
C LEU A 469 2.64 24.81 15.09
N LYS A 470 1.32 24.71 15.32
CA LYS A 470 0.76 24.65 16.67
C LYS A 470 1.09 23.34 17.39
N ARG A 471 1.35 22.23 16.67
CA ARG A 471 1.71 20.92 17.27
C ARG A 471 3.20 20.86 17.64
N LYS A 472 3.53 20.23 18.77
CA LYS A 472 4.90 20.16 19.33
C LYS A 472 5.95 19.62 18.34
N PHE A 473 5.65 18.50 17.67
CA PHE A 473 6.55 17.87 16.70
C PHE A 473 6.97 18.79 15.53
N PHE A 474 6.00 19.51 14.95
CA PHE A 474 6.24 20.41 13.81
C PHE A 474 6.90 21.72 14.23
N ARG A 475 6.71 22.14 15.49
CA ARG A 475 7.41 23.29 16.07
C ARG A 475 8.89 23.01 16.28
N GLU A 476 9.25 21.82 16.75
CA GLU A 476 10.65 21.38 16.87
C GLU A 476 11.38 21.41 15.51
N HIS A 477 10.65 21.20 14.41
CA HIS A 477 11.18 21.23 13.04
C HIS A 477 10.65 22.41 12.20
N ALA A 478 10.47 23.59 12.82
CA ALA A 478 9.84 24.75 12.19
C ALA A 478 10.46 25.10 10.81
N HIS A 479 11.79 25.16 10.69
CA HIS A 479 12.44 25.48 9.40
C HIS A 479 12.11 24.50 8.27
N ALA A 480 12.00 23.20 8.58
CA ALA A 480 11.66 22.17 7.60
C ALA A 480 10.18 22.28 7.16
N THR A 481 9.28 22.51 8.12
CA THR A 481 7.84 22.64 7.84
C THR A 481 7.53 23.86 6.99
N VAL A 482 8.15 25.01 7.26
CA VAL A 482 7.92 26.19 6.40
C VAL A 482 8.57 25.99 5.02
N ARG A 483 9.73 25.32 4.90
CA ARG A 483 10.30 24.99 3.56
C ARG A 483 9.38 24.08 2.75
N ALA A 484 8.74 23.10 3.39
CA ALA A 484 7.75 22.26 2.74
C ALA A 484 6.53 23.06 2.25
N SER A 485 6.08 24.04 3.03
CA SER A 485 5.03 24.99 2.61
C SER A 485 5.40 25.76 1.35
N ASP A 486 6.59 26.37 1.31
CA ASP A 486 7.03 27.14 0.14
C ASP A 486 7.14 26.25 -1.10
N ALA A 487 7.57 24.99 -0.91
CA ALA A 487 7.67 24.02 -2.00
C ALA A 487 6.30 23.66 -2.57
N LEU A 488 5.30 23.48 -1.69
CA LEU A 488 3.91 23.24 -2.10
C LEU A 488 3.33 24.44 -2.86
N ASP A 489 3.55 25.68 -2.39
CA ASP A 489 3.08 26.89 -3.10
C ASP A 489 3.74 27.04 -4.48
N ALA A 490 5.03 26.71 -4.57
CA ALA A 490 5.80 26.77 -5.82
C ALA A 490 5.34 25.77 -6.88
N ILE A 491 4.80 24.61 -6.47
CA ILE A 491 4.25 23.59 -7.38
C ILE A 491 2.79 23.90 -7.74
N ALA A 492 2.01 24.43 -6.78
CA ALA A 492 0.57 24.66 -6.95
C ALA A 492 0.25 25.61 -8.12
N LYS A 493 1.05 26.67 -8.33
CA LYS A 493 0.86 27.62 -9.45
C LYS A 493 1.01 26.92 -10.81
N PRO A 494 2.15 26.30 -11.15
CA PRO A 494 2.30 25.49 -12.35
C PRO A 494 1.19 24.49 -12.59
N LEU A 495 0.76 23.80 -11.54
CA LEU A 495 -0.29 22.80 -11.63
C LEU A 495 -1.64 23.41 -12.05
N LEU A 496 -2.05 24.55 -11.46
CA LEU A 496 -3.30 25.21 -11.85
C LEU A 496 -3.30 25.70 -13.31
N TYR A 497 -2.18 26.29 -13.76
CA TYR A 497 -2.04 26.68 -15.16
C TYR A 497 -1.98 25.46 -16.08
N PHE A 498 -1.35 24.36 -15.65
CA PHE A 498 -1.32 23.09 -16.38
C PHE A 498 -2.73 22.53 -16.58
N LEU A 499 -3.54 22.44 -15.51
CA LEU A 499 -4.93 21.99 -15.61
C LEU A 499 -5.74 22.89 -16.56
N GLY A 500 -5.56 24.21 -16.47
CA GLY A 500 -6.22 25.16 -17.37
C GLY A 500 -5.79 24.99 -18.83
N ALA A 501 -4.49 24.86 -19.08
CA ALA A 501 -3.93 24.65 -20.42
C ALA A 501 -4.34 23.30 -21.00
N ARG A 502 -4.40 22.25 -20.18
CA ARG A 502 -4.87 20.92 -20.57
C ARG A 502 -6.37 20.90 -20.88
N PHE A 503 -7.18 21.61 -20.10
CA PHE A 503 -8.60 21.80 -20.40
C PHE A 503 -8.82 22.51 -21.74
N LEU A 504 -8.00 23.53 -22.03
CA LEU A 504 -8.05 24.24 -23.30
C LEU A 504 -7.54 23.36 -24.46
N ALA A 505 -6.44 22.65 -24.25
CA ALA A 505 -5.87 21.73 -25.22
C ALA A 505 -6.87 20.66 -25.63
N ASN A 506 -7.58 20.03 -24.68
CA ASN A 506 -8.61 19.03 -24.99
C ASN A 506 -9.81 19.60 -25.77
N TYR A 507 -10.08 20.91 -25.71
CA TYR A 507 -11.13 21.54 -26.50
C TYR A 507 -10.67 21.88 -27.93
N ILE A 508 -9.44 22.38 -28.06
CA ILE A 508 -8.83 22.64 -29.38
C ILE A 508 -8.56 21.30 -30.09
N LEU A 509 -8.21 20.27 -29.32
CA LEU A 509 -7.75 18.96 -29.74
C LEU A 509 -8.55 17.87 -28.98
N PRO A 510 -9.80 17.61 -29.36
CA PRO A 510 -10.57 16.47 -28.86
C PRO A 510 -9.80 15.16 -29.09
N ASP A 511 -9.99 14.17 -28.20
CA ASP A 511 -9.33 12.86 -28.31
C ASP A 511 -9.64 12.16 -29.66
N THR A 512 -10.77 12.47 -30.29
CA THR A 512 -11.13 12.00 -31.64
C THR A 512 -10.26 12.60 -32.75
N LEU A 513 -9.83 13.86 -32.61
CA LEU A 513 -8.89 14.49 -33.55
C LEU A 513 -7.44 14.07 -33.26
N LEU A 514 -7.10 13.77 -32.01
CA LEU A 514 -5.79 13.22 -31.64
C LEU A 514 -5.55 11.82 -32.23
N ALA A 515 -6.60 10.99 -32.32
CA ALA A 515 -6.53 9.70 -33.01
C ALA A 515 -6.22 9.83 -34.52
N GLY A 516 -6.64 10.93 -35.15
CA GLY A 516 -6.36 11.21 -36.56
C GLY A 516 -5.01 11.89 -36.83
N PHE A 517 -4.36 12.46 -35.80
CA PHE A 517 -3.24 13.40 -35.98
C PHE A 517 -2.09 13.11 -35.02
N SER A 518 -1.20 12.21 -35.43
CA SER A 518 -0.05 11.78 -34.64
C SER A 518 0.86 12.96 -34.21
N ALA A 519 0.95 14.01 -35.01
CA ALA A 519 1.74 15.21 -34.68
C ALA A 519 1.15 16.03 -33.51
N LEU A 520 -0.15 15.96 -33.24
CA LEU A 520 -0.78 16.70 -32.14
C LEU A 520 -0.55 16.05 -30.76
N ILE A 521 -0.23 14.75 -30.74
CA ILE A 521 0.27 14.05 -29.54
C ILE A 521 1.59 14.68 -29.08
N ILE A 522 2.46 15.06 -30.03
CA ILE A 522 3.75 15.71 -29.75
C ILE A 522 3.53 17.09 -29.10
N PHE A 523 2.51 17.84 -29.52
CA PHE A 523 2.15 19.11 -28.89
C PHE A 523 1.74 18.93 -27.43
N ARG A 524 0.97 17.88 -27.11
CA ARG A 524 0.60 17.55 -25.73
C ARG A 524 1.83 17.19 -24.88
N TRP A 525 2.73 16.37 -25.41
CA TRP A 525 4.00 16.05 -24.74
C TRP A 525 4.87 17.29 -24.50
N TRP A 526 4.91 18.22 -25.46
CA TRP A 526 5.60 19.50 -25.30
C TRP A 526 4.97 20.34 -24.17
N LEU A 527 3.65 20.40 -24.10
CA LEU A 527 2.92 21.09 -23.03
C LEU A 527 3.21 20.44 -21.66
N ASP A 528 3.10 19.12 -21.56
CA ASP A 528 3.44 18.36 -20.35
C ASP A 528 4.89 18.64 -19.91
N SER A 529 5.84 18.56 -20.84
CA SER A 529 7.27 18.85 -20.64
C SER A 529 7.53 20.28 -20.14
N PHE A 530 6.87 21.28 -20.74
CA PHE A 530 6.99 22.68 -20.33
C PHE A 530 6.52 22.90 -18.88
N PHE A 531 5.38 22.33 -18.50
CA PHE A 531 4.86 22.48 -17.13
C PHE A 531 5.67 21.69 -16.10
N ILE A 532 6.17 20.50 -16.45
CA ILE A 532 7.11 19.73 -15.62
C ILE A 532 8.40 20.54 -15.40
N TYR A 533 8.97 21.11 -16.47
CA TYR A 533 10.12 22.00 -16.39
C TYR A 533 9.85 23.19 -15.47
N TRP A 534 8.72 23.87 -15.66
CA TRP A 534 8.37 25.04 -14.87
C TRP A 534 8.18 24.69 -13.38
N ALA A 535 7.48 23.60 -13.06
CA ALA A 535 7.25 23.16 -11.68
C ALA A 535 8.55 22.79 -10.96
N LEU A 536 9.39 21.97 -11.59
CA LEU A 536 10.64 21.50 -10.99
C LEU A 536 11.69 22.62 -10.88
N ILE A 537 11.74 23.58 -11.80
CA ILE A 537 12.59 24.77 -11.66
C ILE A 537 12.14 25.64 -10.48
N ASN A 538 10.83 25.86 -10.31
CA ASN A 538 10.34 26.62 -9.14
C ASN A 538 10.65 25.88 -7.84
N LEU A 539 10.48 24.55 -7.81
CA LEU A 539 10.86 23.72 -6.66
C LEU A 539 12.36 23.82 -6.35
N ALA A 540 13.22 23.73 -7.37
CA ALA A 540 14.66 23.87 -7.22
C ALA A 540 15.06 25.26 -6.72
N GLN A 541 14.38 26.33 -7.18
CA GLN A 541 14.56 27.67 -6.65
C GLN A 541 14.19 27.75 -5.17
N VAL A 542 13.11 27.09 -4.74
CA VAL A 542 12.69 27.06 -3.33
C VAL A 542 13.72 26.37 -2.45
N ILE A 543 14.26 25.25 -2.90
CA ILE A 543 15.22 24.45 -2.12
C ILE A 543 16.59 25.13 -2.08
N ALA A 544 17.04 25.68 -3.22
CA ALA A 544 18.41 26.16 -3.37
C ALA A 544 18.63 27.63 -3.00
N LEU A 545 17.63 28.49 -3.24
CA LEU A 545 17.79 29.93 -3.02
C LEU A 545 17.32 30.35 -1.63
N PRO A 546 18.08 31.23 -0.94
CA PRO A 546 17.66 31.83 0.31
C PRO A 546 16.30 32.54 0.20
N ARG A 547 15.52 32.48 1.27
CA ARG A 547 14.15 33.05 1.31
C ARG A 547 14.12 34.54 1.04
N TRP A 548 15.04 35.31 1.62
CA TRP A 548 15.12 36.76 1.43
C TRP A 548 15.32 37.14 -0.05
N TYR A 549 16.08 36.34 -0.81
CA TYR A 549 16.32 36.57 -2.24
C TYR A 549 15.08 36.27 -3.07
N ARG A 550 14.36 35.17 -2.76
CA ARG A 550 13.12 34.79 -3.45
C ARG A 550 11.96 35.76 -3.21
N ARG A 551 11.93 36.40 -2.04
CA ARG A 551 10.82 37.26 -1.62
C ARG A 551 10.93 38.70 -2.10
N LYS A 552 12.14 39.19 -2.40
CA LYS A 552 12.35 40.50 -3.07
C LYS A 552 11.65 40.57 -4.44
N THR A 553 11.32 39.41 -5.02
CA THR A 553 10.60 39.25 -6.29
C THR A 553 9.11 38.95 -6.14
N GLN A 554 8.58 38.71 -4.92
CA GLN A 554 7.17 38.35 -4.70
C GLN A 554 6.50 39.32 -3.71
N ASN A 555 5.58 40.15 -4.21
CA ASN A 555 4.74 41.07 -3.42
C ASN A 555 3.69 40.30 -2.60
N LEU A 556 4.09 39.60 -1.53
CA LEU A 556 3.17 38.95 -0.59
C LEU A 556 3.53 39.33 0.85
N GLN A 557 2.81 40.34 1.36
CA GLN A 557 2.74 40.70 2.77
C GLN A 557 1.83 39.69 3.49
N THR A 558 2.38 38.79 4.31
CA THR A 558 1.58 37.86 5.14
C THR A 558 2.07 37.85 6.58
N ARG A 559 1.14 37.67 7.53
CA ARG A 559 1.34 37.74 9.01
C ARG A 559 2.45 36.85 9.59
N LEU A 560 2.86 35.78 8.90
CA LEU A 560 4.01 34.93 9.26
C LEU A 560 5.35 35.72 9.29
N ASP A 561 5.38 36.91 8.69
CA ASP A 561 6.58 37.76 8.57
C ASP A 561 7.01 38.41 9.88
N LEU A 562 6.06 38.59 10.81
CA LEU A 562 6.35 39.17 12.11
C LEU A 562 7.07 38.19 13.05
N LEU A 563 6.94 36.88 12.83
CA LEU A 563 7.52 35.86 13.71
C LEU A 563 8.97 35.49 13.36
N PHE A 564 9.45 35.84 12.17
CA PHE A 564 10.77 35.43 11.67
C PHE A 564 11.61 36.59 11.11
N MET A 565 11.35 37.81 11.59
CA MET A 565 11.99 39.06 11.13
C MET A 565 13.50 39.19 11.45
N GLU A 566 14.17 38.12 11.88
CA GLU A 566 15.59 38.12 12.24
C GLU A 566 16.56 37.76 11.10
N VAL A 567 16.09 37.27 9.94
CA VAL A 567 17.01 36.99 8.81
C VAL A 567 17.19 38.25 7.96
N VAL A 568 18.01 39.18 8.46
CA VAL A 568 18.46 40.39 7.75
C VAL A 568 19.18 39.99 6.45
N ALA A 569 18.81 40.60 5.33
CA ALA A 569 19.52 40.39 4.07
C ALA A 569 20.99 40.85 4.24
N PRO A 570 21.99 40.06 3.78
CA PRO A 570 23.39 40.46 3.90
C PRO A 570 23.64 41.80 3.19
N LEU A 571 24.48 42.64 3.80
CA LEU A 571 24.84 43.98 3.31
C LEU A 571 25.37 43.97 1.86
N ASP A 572 26.02 42.88 1.44
CA ASP A 572 26.41 42.64 0.05
C ASP A 572 25.87 41.28 -0.47
N PRO A 573 24.72 41.26 -1.15
CA PRO A 573 24.13 40.03 -1.67
C PRO A 573 24.89 39.43 -2.86
N ALA A 574 25.79 40.18 -3.51
CA ALA A 574 26.54 39.67 -4.66
C ALA A 574 27.66 38.70 -4.25
N ASN A 575 28.20 38.87 -3.04
CA ASN A 575 29.33 38.10 -2.56
C ASN A 575 28.98 36.94 -1.61
N ASP A 576 27.69 36.75 -1.30
CA ASP A 576 27.22 35.68 -0.42
C ASP A 576 27.51 34.27 -1.01
N PRO A 577 28.33 33.43 -0.34
CA PRO A 577 28.65 32.08 -0.80
C PRO A 577 27.41 31.17 -0.89
N GLN A 578 26.41 31.36 -0.03
CA GLN A 578 25.18 30.57 -0.07
C GLN A 578 24.36 30.89 -1.32
N LEU A 579 24.27 32.17 -1.70
CA LEU A 579 23.57 32.60 -2.91
C LEU A 579 24.30 32.12 -4.18
N LYS A 580 25.64 32.19 -4.22
CA LYS A 580 26.43 31.68 -5.36
C LYS A 580 26.22 30.17 -5.55
N ARG A 581 26.26 29.38 -4.47
CA ARG A 581 25.96 27.94 -4.49
C ARG A 581 24.51 27.67 -4.92
N GLY A 582 23.55 28.41 -4.38
CA GLY A 582 22.13 28.28 -4.75
C GLY A 582 21.87 28.56 -6.23
N LYS A 583 22.45 29.64 -6.78
CA LYS A 583 22.36 29.98 -8.21
C LYS A 583 23.02 28.92 -9.10
N LYS A 584 24.18 28.41 -8.68
CA LYS A 584 24.85 27.29 -9.38
C LYS A 584 23.93 26.07 -9.41
N LEU A 585 23.24 25.76 -8.30
CA LEU A 585 22.38 24.57 -8.20
C LEU A 585 21.17 24.68 -9.12
N VAL A 586 20.51 25.83 -9.13
CA VAL A 586 19.38 26.08 -10.04
C VAL A 586 19.82 26.00 -11.51
N ARG A 587 21.01 26.48 -11.87
CA ARG A 587 21.57 26.33 -13.23
C ARG A 587 21.84 24.86 -13.57
N SER A 588 22.43 24.11 -12.65
CA SER A 588 22.69 22.68 -12.81
C SER A 588 21.41 21.87 -12.99
N VAL A 589 20.40 22.10 -12.15
CA VAL A 589 19.07 21.47 -12.28
C VAL A 589 18.44 21.85 -13.61
N ARG A 590 18.54 23.12 -14.04
CA ARG A 590 18.02 23.57 -15.34
C ARG A 590 18.60 22.80 -16.51
N VAL A 591 19.92 22.65 -16.55
CA VAL A 591 20.60 21.92 -17.61
C VAL A 591 20.19 20.44 -17.58
N ILE A 592 20.33 19.78 -16.42
CA ILE A 592 19.98 18.35 -16.29
C ILE A 592 18.52 18.11 -16.71
N LEU A 593 17.61 18.96 -16.24
CA LEU A 593 16.19 18.78 -16.47
C LEU A 593 15.80 19.03 -17.92
N PHE A 594 16.33 20.08 -18.55
CA PHE A 594 16.13 20.34 -19.97
C PHE A 594 16.59 19.15 -20.83
N PHE A 595 17.79 18.64 -20.57
CA PHE A 595 18.32 17.49 -21.30
C PHE A 595 17.61 16.18 -20.94
N TRP A 596 17.13 16.00 -19.72
CA TRP A 596 16.31 14.85 -19.32
C TRP A 596 14.98 14.83 -20.06
N LEU A 597 14.29 15.98 -20.14
CA LEU A 597 13.05 16.12 -20.89
C LEU A 597 13.27 15.86 -22.38
N ILE A 598 14.31 16.47 -22.99
CA ILE A 598 14.66 16.21 -24.39
C ILE A 598 15.00 14.73 -24.60
N SER A 599 15.80 14.14 -23.72
CA SER A 599 16.22 12.75 -23.79
C SER A 599 15.05 11.77 -23.70
N THR A 600 13.95 12.16 -23.03
CA THR A 600 12.74 11.34 -22.91
C THR A 600 11.81 11.55 -24.11
N TYR A 601 11.43 12.80 -24.40
CA TYR A 601 10.37 13.09 -25.37
C TYR A 601 10.83 13.04 -26.84
N VAL A 602 12.10 13.34 -27.14
CA VAL A 602 12.59 13.33 -28.53
C VAL A 602 12.64 11.91 -29.12
N PRO A 603 13.15 10.88 -28.41
CA PRO A 603 13.05 9.51 -28.88
C PRO A 603 11.61 9.01 -29.05
N ASP A 604 10.71 9.36 -28.13
CA ASP A 604 9.31 8.94 -28.22
C ASP A 604 8.59 9.62 -29.40
N ALA A 605 8.87 10.90 -29.67
CA ALA A 605 8.38 11.60 -30.87
C ALA A 605 8.91 10.95 -32.15
N ALA A 606 10.19 10.58 -32.18
CA ALA A 606 10.77 9.89 -33.34
C ALA A 606 10.16 8.49 -33.54
N ARG A 607 9.86 7.75 -32.47
CA ARG A 607 9.16 6.46 -32.56
C ARG A 607 7.75 6.60 -33.11
N LEU A 608 7.03 7.64 -32.72
CA LEU A 608 5.69 7.91 -33.23
C LEU A 608 5.70 8.25 -34.73
N ILE A 609 6.67 9.05 -35.18
CA ILE A 609 6.77 9.52 -36.58
C ILE A 609 7.35 8.44 -37.51
N ILE A 610 8.49 7.84 -37.14
CA ILE A 610 9.28 6.94 -38.01
C ILE A 610 8.88 5.47 -37.82
N GLY A 611 8.28 5.14 -36.67
CA GLY A 611 8.13 3.77 -36.17
C GLY A 611 9.45 3.20 -35.65
N VAL A 612 9.41 1.97 -35.12
CA VAL A 612 10.62 1.32 -34.61
C VAL A 612 11.59 1.04 -35.75
N SER A 613 12.80 1.61 -35.63
CA SER A 613 13.88 1.56 -36.60
C SER A 613 15.24 1.78 -35.94
N ILE A 614 16.32 1.60 -36.70
CA ILE A 614 17.69 1.91 -36.25
C ILE A 614 17.82 3.37 -35.83
N PHE A 615 17.23 4.32 -36.56
CA PHE A 615 17.31 5.73 -36.19
C PHE A 615 16.71 6.00 -34.82
N THR A 616 15.55 5.41 -34.51
CA THR A 616 14.93 5.56 -33.18
C THR A 616 15.75 4.91 -32.06
N TRP A 617 16.44 3.81 -32.36
CA TRP A 617 17.34 3.15 -31.41
C TRP A 617 18.62 3.96 -31.17
N VAL A 618 19.26 4.46 -32.24
CA VAL A 618 20.45 5.33 -32.15
C VAL A 618 20.10 6.62 -31.41
N LEU A 619 18.93 7.21 -31.70
CA LEU A 619 18.47 8.43 -31.04
C LEU A 619 18.26 8.20 -29.54
N ASP A 620 17.62 7.09 -29.15
CA ASP A 620 17.46 6.70 -27.74
C ASP A 620 18.82 6.42 -27.06
N PHE A 621 19.75 5.76 -27.76
CA PHE A 621 21.11 5.54 -27.27
C PHE A 621 21.84 6.87 -27.05
N VAL A 622 21.89 7.76 -28.05
CA VAL A 622 22.53 9.07 -27.97
C VAL A 622 21.85 9.94 -26.90
N ALA A 623 20.51 9.92 -26.80
CA ALA A 623 19.76 10.63 -25.78
C ALA A 623 20.13 10.18 -24.37
N ARG A 624 20.25 8.88 -24.11
CA ARG A 624 20.63 8.34 -22.79
C ARG A 624 22.09 8.62 -22.45
N TRP A 625 23.01 8.42 -23.40
CA TRP A 625 24.44 8.67 -23.18
C TRP A 625 24.78 10.16 -23.06
N SER A 626 24.11 11.03 -23.83
CA SER A 626 24.26 12.49 -23.69
C SER A 626 23.76 12.97 -22.33
N LEU A 627 22.62 12.46 -21.83
CA LEU A 627 22.14 12.76 -20.48
C LEU A 627 23.17 12.32 -19.42
N PHE A 628 23.74 11.12 -19.55
CA PHE A 628 24.80 10.67 -18.65
C PHE A 628 26.04 11.56 -18.70
N GLY A 629 26.49 11.93 -19.90
CA GLY A 629 27.60 12.86 -20.11
C GLY A 629 27.35 14.24 -19.50
N ILE A 630 26.12 14.74 -19.56
CA ILE A 630 25.73 16.03 -18.98
C ILE A 630 25.62 15.96 -17.47
N ILE A 631 25.06 14.89 -16.91
CA ILE A 631 25.05 14.66 -15.45
C ILE A 631 26.49 14.59 -14.93
N TYR A 632 27.37 13.86 -15.63
CA TYR A 632 28.80 13.81 -15.30
C TYR A 632 29.46 15.19 -15.41
N TRP A 633 29.20 15.94 -16.49
CA TRP A 633 29.72 17.30 -16.66
C TRP A 633 29.26 18.22 -15.51
N VAL A 634 27.97 18.21 -15.17
CA VAL A 634 27.44 18.97 -14.04
C VAL A 634 28.10 18.55 -12.73
N LEU A 635 28.16 17.25 -12.41
CA LEU A 635 28.80 16.76 -11.19
C LEU A 635 30.28 17.16 -11.11
N SER A 636 31.00 17.16 -12.24
CA SER A 636 32.40 17.59 -12.29
C SER A 636 32.57 19.08 -11.98
N THR A 637 31.62 19.95 -12.36
CA THR A 637 31.64 21.36 -11.93
C THR A 637 31.40 21.54 -10.42
N TRP A 638 30.81 20.53 -9.75
CA TRP A 638 30.52 20.54 -8.32
C TRP A 638 31.56 19.79 -7.47
N LYS A 639 32.59 19.20 -8.08
CA LYS A 639 33.58 18.35 -7.38
C LYS A 639 34.16 19.00 -6.12
N ASP A 640 34.50 20.29 -6.18
CA ASP A 640 35.13 21.01 -5.06
C ASP A 640 34.12 21.37 -3.96
N ASP A 641 32.89 21.76 -4.33
CA ASP A 641 31.82 22.01 -3.37
C ASP A 641 31.40 20.72 -2.64
N ILE A 642 31.34 19.60 -3.35
CA ILE A 642 30.99 18.29 -2.78
C ILE A 642 32.15 17.77 -1.91
N ALA A 643 33.40 17.94 -2.32
CA ALA A 643 34.56 17.58 -1.52
C ALA A 643 34.64 18.40 -0.22
N ALA A 644 34.40 19.71 -0.27
CA ALA A 644 34.35 20.56 0.92
C ALA A 644 33.19 20.19 1.85
N PHE A 645 32.02 19.85 1.30
CA PHE A 645 30.90 19.36 2.10
C PHE A 645 31.21 17.98 2.73
N PHE A 646 31.85 17.09 1.98
CA PHE A 646 32.32 15.80 2.47
C PHE A 646 33.33 15.95 3.61
N GLU A 647 34.30 16.84 3.48
CA GLU A 647 35.27 17.17 4.53
C GLU A 647 34.58 17.72 5.78
N SER A 648 33.56 18.58 5.63
CA SER A 648 32.80 19.11 6.77
C SER A 648 32.00 18.04 7.54
N LEU A 649 31.55 16.98 6.86
CA LEU A 649 30.77 15.89 7.46
C LEU A 649 31.63 14.78 8.04
N ALA A 650 32.74 14.46 7.37
CA ALA A 650 33.57 13.28 7.64
C ALA A 650 34.96 13.60 8.22
N GLY A 651 35.39 14.87 8.23
CA GLY A 651 36.74 15.32 8.61
C GLY A 651 37.28 14.68 9.88
N ASP A 652 36.55 14.82 10.99
CA ASP A 652 36.96 14.27 12.29
C ASP A 652 36.64 12.78 12.45
N ARG A 653 35.76 12.23 11.60
CA ARG A 653 35.14 10.91 11.82
C ARG A 653 35.77 9.80 10.99
N MET A 654 36.25 10.11 9.78
CA MET A 654 36.78 9.15 8.81
C MET A 654 37.92 9.75 7.97
N PRO A 655 39.12 9.94 8.55
CA PRO A 655 40.23 10.62 7.89
C PRO A 655 40.68 9.94 6.59
N ARG A 656 40.64 8.60 6.53
CA ARG A 656 41.02 7.83 5.33
C ARG A 656 40.11 8.11 4.12
N ALA A 657 38.81 8.30 4.35
CA ALA A 657 37.87 8.57 3.25
C ALA A 657 38.05 9.99 2.70
N VAL A 658 38.36 10.95 3.58
CA VAL A 658 38.67 12.35 3.22
C VAL A 658 39.97 12.45 2.45
N GLU A 659 41.00 11.72 2.86
CA GLU A 659 42.29 11.67 2.16
C GLU A 659 42.16 11.10 0.73
N VAL A 660 41.39 10.02 0.56
CA VAL A 660 41.13 9.41 -0.76
C VAL A 660 40.37 10.36 -1.68
N VAL A 661 39.38 11.09 -1.14
CA VAL A 661 38.63 12.09 -1.91
C VAL A 661 39.53 13.27 -2.29
N ASN A 662 40.28 13.85 -1.35
CA ASN A 662 41.12 15.01 -1.61
C ASN A 662 42.30 14.75 -2.56
N THR A 663 42.87 13.53 -2.54
CA THR A 663 43.97 13.15 -3.45
C THR A 663 43.50 12.78 -4.85
N ARG A 664 42.27 12.26 -5.01
CA ARG A 664 41.78 11.74 -6.29
C ARG A 664 40.67 12.57 -6.95
N LYS A 665 40.21 13.66 -6.32
CA LYS A 665 39.12 14.52 -6.83
C LYS A 665 39.41 15.14 -8.21
N ASP A 666 40.68 15.38 -8.55
CA ASP A 666 41.06 16.04 -9.80
C ASP A 666 41.24 15.10 -11.00
N ARG A 667 41.15 13.78 -10.78
CA ARG A 667 41.20 12.80 -11.87
C ARG A 667 39.84 12.70 -12.58
N PHE A 668 39.83 12.18 -13.82
CA PHE A 668 38.60 12.00 -14.61
C PHE A 668 37.56 11.05 -13.97
N TYR A 669 37.94 10.23 -12.98
CA TYR A 669 37.02 9.40 -12.21
C TYR A 669 36.76 9.94 -10.80
N GLY A 670 37.23 11.16 -10.49
CA GLY A 670 37.10 11.78 -9.17
C GLY A 670 35.64 11.88 -8.70
N VAL A 671 34.71 12.14 -9.61
CA VAL A 671 33.26 12.18 -9.32
C VAL A 671 32.74 10.83 -8.80
N PHE A 672 33.18 9.71 -9.39
CA PHE A 672 32.77 8.36 -8.95
C PHE A 672 33.34 8.00 -7.58
N ILE A 673 34.58 8.43 -7.30
CA ILE A 673 35.20 8.23 -5.97
C ILE A 673 34.44 9.03 -4.90
N ILE A 674 34.09 10.28 -5.19
CA ILE A 674 33.28 11.12 -4.30
C ILE A 674 31.91 10.48 -4.05
N ALA A 675 31.26 9.95 -5.09
CA ALA A 675 29.98 9.26 -4.96
C ALA A 675 30.08 7.99 -4.10
N ALA A 676 31.08 7.13 -4.34
CA ALA A 676 31.32 5.92 -3.56
C ALA A 676 31.64 6.24 -2.09
N ALA A 677 32.48 7.24 -1.84
CA ALA A 677 32.80 7.71 -0.49
C ALA A 677 31.56 8.28 0.23
N SER A 678 30.71 9.02 -0.48
CA SER A 678 29.46 9.56 0.08
C SER A 678 28.46 8.47 0.44
N VAL A 679 28.32 7.42 -0.39
CA VAL A 679 27.48 6.25 -0.10
C VAL A 679 27.99 5.47 1.11
N TYR A 680 29.32 5.28 1.20
CA TYR A 680 29.93 4.64 2.35
C TYR A 680 29.66 5.40 3.65
N VAL A 681 29.81 6.73 3.64
CA VAL A 681 29.51 7.58 4.80
C VAL A 681 28.02 7.51 5.15
N LEU A 682 27.12 7.63 4.17
CA LEU A 682 25.68 7.55 4.40
C LEU A 682 25.28 6.19 5.01
N GLY A 683 25.82 5.09 4.49
CA GLY A 683 25.59 3.75 5.04
C GLY A 683 26.10 3.61 6.48
N SER A 684 27.29 4.17 6.76
CA SER A 684 27.87 4.12 8.11
C SER A 684 27.11 4.96 9.13
N GLU A 685 26.61 6.14 8.76
CA GLU A 685 25.79 7.00 9.63
C GLU A 685 24.41 6.39 9.82
N LEU A 686 23.81 5.80 8.78
CA LEU A 686 22.54 5.10 8.90
C LEU A 686 22.66 3.87 9.81
N MET A 687 23.76 3.12 9.71
CA MET A 687 24.03 1.99 10.59
C MET A 687 24.32 2.44 12.03
N ARG A 688 24.94 3.61 12.24
CA ARG A 688 25.14 4.19 13.57
C ARG A 688 23.85 4.71 14.19
N VAL A 689 23.02 5.41 13.42
CA VAL A 689 21.69 5.86 13.84
C VAL A 689 20.82 4.65 14.14
N ALA A 690 20.84 3.63 13.28
CA ALA A 690 20.18 2.35 13.51
C ALA A 690 20.70 1.70 14.80
N ARG A 691 22.01 1.69 15.05
CA ARG A 691 22.59 1.15 16.31
C ARG A 691 22.14 1.95 17.53
N LYS A 692 22.11 3.28 17.45
CA LYS A 692 21.70 4.19 18.53
C LYS A 692 20.21 4.09 18.84
N TYR A 693 19.37 3.90 17.82
CA TYR A 693 17.94 3.70 17.97
C TYR A 693 17.59 2.26 18.38
N MET A 694 18.19 1.25 17.76
CA MET A 694 17.92 -0.17 18.04
C MET A 694 18.29 -0.58 19.47
N LEU A 695 19.36 -0.03 20.05
CA LEU A 695 19.74 -0.34 21.44
C LEU A 695 18.73 0.16 22.47
N ASN A 696 17.90 1.15 22.12
CA ASN A 696 16.82 1.66 22.99
C ASN A 696 15.43 1.11 22.66
N THR A 697 15.30 0.25 21.65
CA THR A 697 13.99 -0.25 21.22
C THR A 697 13.73 -1.63 21.82
N GLU A 698 12.54 -1.82 22.43
CA GLU A 698 12.14 -3.04 23.15
C GLU A 698 12.30 -4.34 22.33
N TRP A 699 12.21 -4.23 21.00
CA TRP A 699 12.37 -5.34 20.06
C TRP A 699 13.73 -6.06 20.16
N PHE A 700 14.83 -5.33 20.41
CA PHE A 700 16.16 -5.94 20.53
C PHE A 700 16.34 -6.72 21.84
N ARG A 701 15.71 -6.28 22.94
CA ARG A 701 15.68 -7.06 24.19
C ARG A 701 15.04 -8.42 23.92
N HIS A 702 13.89 -8.44 23.26
CA HIS A 702 13.18 -9.69 22.97
C HIS A 702 13.99 -10.63 22.06
N LEU A 703 14.60 -10.12 20.98
CA LEU A 703 15.37 -10.95 20.05
C LEU A 703 16.65 -11.53 20.68
N SER A 704 17.37 -10.72 21.47
CA SER A 704 18.59 -11.18 22.13
C SER A 704 18.32 -12.17 23.26
N THR A 705 17.15 -12.11 23.89
CA THR A 705 16.69 -13.09 24.86
C THR A 705 16.24 -14.39 24.19
N LEU A 706 15.56 -14.33 23.03
CA LEU A 706 15.23 -15.51 22.23
C LEU A 706 16.48 -16.26 21.74
N MET A 707 17.50 -15.53 21.29
CA MET A 707 18.78 -16.11 20.89
C MET A 707 19.53 -16.75 22.06
N PHE A 708 19.47 -16.14 23.26
CA PHE A 708 20.03 -16.71 24.48
C PHE A 708 19.28 -17.99 24.88
N ARG A 709 17.94 -17.96 24.86
CA ARG A 709 17.06 -19.09 25.20
C ARG A 709 17.25 -20.27 24.25
N ALA A 710 17.20 -20.03 22.93
CA ALA A 710 17.33 -21.08 21.91
C ALA A 710 18.70 -21.77 21.96
N LYS A 711 19.76 -21.02 22.28
CA LYS A 711 21.13 -21.57 22.34
C LYS A 711 21.39 -22.38 23.60
N ILE A 712 20.66 -22.12 24.69
CA ILE A 712 20.76 -22.85 25.97
C ILE A 712 19.88 -24.10 25.97
N GLU A 713 18.70 -24.04 25.35
CA GLU A 713 17.76 -25.17 25.24
C GLU A 713 18.33 -26.34 24.42
N LEU A 714 19.20 -26.05 23.45
CA LEU A 714 19.91 -27.06 22.66
C LEU A 714 20.95 -27.85 23.48
N ARG A 715 21.51 -27.28 24.54
CA ARG A 715 22.61 -27.88 25.31
C ARG A 715 22.16 -28.53 26.63
N ASN A 716 21.08 -28.04 27.23
CA ASN A 716 20.40 -28.74 28.33
C ASN A 716 19.83 -30.11 27.92
N ARG A 717 19.67 -30.37 26.61
CA ARG A 717 19.24 -31.67 26.07
C ARG A 717 20.36 -32.73 26.09
N GLU A 718 21.62 -32.33 26.30
CA GLU A 718 22.78 -33.22 26.36
C GLU A 718 23.15 -33.62 27.80
N GLU A 719 22.76 -32.84 28.82
CA GLU A 719 23.11 -33.07 30.25
C GLU A 719 22.02 -33.80 31.05
N GLU A 720 21.03 -34.42 30.39
CA GLU A 720 19.93 -35.15 31.05
C GLU A 720 20.35 -36.44 31.82
N SER A 721 21.65 -36.75 31.92
CA SER A 721 22.16 -38.03 32.47
C SER A 721 22.92 -37.97 33.81
N ALA A 722 22.92 -36.86 34.56
CA ALA A 722 23.53 -36.81 35.90
C ALA A 722 22.58 -36.19 36.94
N ASP A 723 22.04 -37.05 37.80
CA ASP A 723 21.00 -36.75 38.78
C ASP A 723 21.61 -36.45 40.17
N GLU A 724 22.39 -35.37 40.28
CA GLU A 724 22.77 -34.80 41.58
C GLU A 724 22.09 -33.44 41.76
N THR A 725 21.06 -33.43 42.60
CA THR A 725 20.29 -32.25 42.99
C THR A 725 21.19 -31.27 43.74
N ALA A 726 21.51 -30.13 43.11
CA ALA A 726 21.95 -28.94 43.84
C ALA A 726 20.76 -28.41 44.66
N THR A 727 20.55 -29.01 45.82
CA THR A 727 19.70 -28.50 46.90
C THR A 727 20.38 -27.28 47.52
N SER A 728 19.61 -26.30 47.97
CA SER A 728 20.11 -25.13 48.71
C SER A 728 20.84 -25.46 50.01
N ASP A 729 20.80 -26.73 50.43
CA ASP A 729 21.43 -27.26 51.64
C ASP A 729 22.97 -27.19 51.63
N ASN A 730 23.59 -26.94 50.48
CA ASN A 730 25.04 -26.83 50.35
C ASN A 730 25.56 -25.37 50.39
N LEU A 731 24.74 -24.35 50.68
CA LEU A 731 25.19 -22.97 50.79
C LEU A 731 25.43 -22.56 52.25
N PRO A 732 26.36 -21.63 52.53
CA PRO A 732 26.61 -21.16 53.89
C PRO A 732 25.39 -20.43 54.48
N ASP A 733 25.06 -20.73 55.73
CA ASP A 733 23.90 -20.16 56.44
C ASP A 733 23.96 -18.62 56.48
N ASP A 734 25.13 -18.02 56.70
CA ASP A 734 25.33 -16.56 56.71
C ASP A 734 24.88 -15.89 55.39
N TYR A 735 25.14 -16.53 54.24
CA TYR A 735 24.74 -16.00 52.93
C TYR A 735 23.23 -16.19 52.69
N LEU A 736 22.67 -17.30 53.18
CA LEU A 736 21.23 -17.55 53.13
C LEU A 736 20.46 -16.55 53.99
N GLU A 737 20.99 -16.17 55.16
CA GLU A 737 20.41 -15.14 56.03
C GLU A 737 20.45 -13.75 55.39
N ALA A 738 21.59 -13.33 54.81
CA ALA A 738 21.68 -12.07 54.08
C ALA A 738 20.68 -11.99 52.90
N MET A 739 20.45 -13.12 52.21
CA MET A 739 19.48 -13.20 51.12
C MET A 739 18.02 -13.33 51.59
N ASN A 740 17.79 -13.85 52.81
CA ASN A 740 16.46 -14.01 53.40
C ASN A 740 16.12 -12.95 54.46
N SER A 741 16.90 -11.89 54.61
CA SER A 741 16.71 -10.82 55.63
C SER A 741 15.34 -10.13 55.63
N TYR A 742 14.53 -10.32 54.58
CA TYR A 742 13.14 -9.86 54.53
C TYR A 742 12.12 -10.83 55.18
N ALA A 743 12.52 -12.09 55.40
CA ALA A 743 11.68 -13.17 55.92
C ALA A 743 11.73 -13.28 57.45
N ASN A 744 12.84 -12.91 58.08
CA ASN A 744 13.05 -12.97 59.53
C ASN A 744 13.51 -11.59 60.04
N ASP A 745 12.86 -11.11 61.09
CA ASP A 745 13.26 -10.00 61.96
C ASP A 745 13.06 -8.53 61.52
N GLY A 746 12.45 -7.79 62.45
CA GLY A 746 11.97 -6.41 62.32
C GLY A 746 13.04 -5.33 62.53
N GLN A 747 14.25 -5.49 61.99
CA GLN A 747 15.28 -4.46 62.02
C GLN A 747 15.93 -4.31 60.65
N PHE A 748 15.28 -3.56 59.77
CA PHE A 748 15.99 -2.85 58.70
C PHE A 748 15.52 -1.40 58.73
N VAL A 749 16.35 -0.53 59.32
CA VAL A 749 16.24 0.91 59.15
C VAL A 749 17.07 1.23 57.92
N VAL A 750 16.40 1.51 56.81
CA VAL A 750 17.06 1.94 55.57
C VAL A 750 17.51 3.38 55.77
N ASP A 751 18.79 3.68 55.56
CA ASP A 751 19.25 5.06 55.50
C ASP A 751 18.55 5.80 54.34
N THR A 752 17.72 6.79 54.71
CA THR A 752 16.81 7.52 53.81
C THR A 752 17.49 8.29 52.66
N THR A 753 18.82 8.37 52.64
CA THR A 753 19.58 9.16 51.64
C THR A 753 19.83 8.43 50.33
N THR A 754 19.68 7.10 50.25
CA THR A 754 19.97 6.31 49.04
C THR A 754 18.75 5.56 48.47
N CYS A 755 17.57 5.73 49.08
CA CYS A 755 16.40 4.88 48.83
C CYS A 755 15.57 5.28 47.59
N GLY A 756 15.87 6.40 46.93
CA GLY A 756 15.14 6.83 45.74
C GLY A 756 15.24 5.88 44.54
N ASP A 757 16.29 5.05 44.48
CA ASP A 757 16.64 4.29 43.27
C ASP A 757 16.39 2.77 43.38
N LEU A 758 16.29 2.19 44.58
CA LEU A 758 16.33 0.72 44.77
C LEU A 758 14.96 0.03 44.79
N ILE A 759 13.85 0.78 44.89
CA ILE A 759 12.51 0.20 44.93
C ILE A 759 11.84 0.38 43.56
N ALA A 760 11.61 -0.73 42.86
CA ALA A 760 10.69 -0.73 41.73
C ALA A 760 9.31 -0.34 42.25
N GLY A 761 8.96 0.93 42.07
CA GLY A 761 7.85 1.53 42.81
C GLY A 761 8.11 2.95 43.30
N ALA A 762 9.32 3.52 43.16
CA ALA A 762 9.62 4.86 43.68
C ALA A 762 8.61 5.94 43.25
N LYS A 763 8.13 5.89 42.00
CA LYS A 763 7.08 6.79 41.50
C LYS A 763 5.71 6.50 42.14
N GLU A 764 5.40 5.23 42.33
CA GLU A 764 4.19 4.78 43.02
C GLU A 764 4.22 5.21 44.49
N PHE A 765 5.38 5.12 45.15
CA PHE A 765 5.61 5.55 46.52
C PHE A 765 5.48 7.07 46.67
N GLU A 766 6.10 7.86 45.79
CA GLU A 766 5.94 9.33 45.75
C GLU A 766 4.45 9.73 45.63
N ARG A 767 3.70 9.05 44.77
CA ARG A 767 2.25 9.28 44.65
C ARG A 767 1.46 8.83 45.88
N MET A 768 1.87 7.75 46.55
CA MET A 768 1.25 7.33 47.81
C MET A 768 1.44 8.40 48.89
N THR A 769 2.65 8.99 48.96
CA THR A 769 2.94 10.09 49.88
C THR A 769 2.16 11.36 49.53
N GLU A 770 2.01 11.70 48.24
CA GLU A 770 1.19 12.83 47.79
C GLU A 770 -0.29 12.69 48.20
N ILE A 771 -0.87 11.49 48.05
CA ILE A 771 -2.27 11.23 48.44
C ILE A 771 -2.44 11.33 49.96
N PHE A 772 -1.47 10.82 50.72
CA PHE A 772 -1.44 10.92 52.17
C PHE A 772 -1.38 12.38 52.63
N ASP A 773 -0.45 13.17 52.08
CA ASP A 773 -0.30 14.59 52.41
C ASP A 773 -1.52 15.42 52.02
N GLY A 774 -2.15 15.09 50.88
CA GLY A 774 -3.42 15.68 50.47
C GLY A 774 -4.55 15.39 51.45
N TRP A 775 -4.70 14.15 51.90
CA TRP A 775 -5.71 13.77 52.88
C TRP A 775 -5.45 14.40 54.27
N LEU A 776 -4.18 14.48 54.66
CA LEU A 776 -3.73 15.03 55.95
C LEU A 776 -3.96 16.55 56.03
N ASN A 777 -3.61 17.28 54.97
CA ASN A 777 -3.64 18.76 54.96
C ASN A 777 -4.93 19.35 54.35
N GLN A 778 -5.53 18.71 53.34
CA GLN A 778 -6.62 19.29 52.55
C GLN A 778 -7.97 18.57 52.75
N GLY A 779 -8.00 17.46 53.50
CA GLY A 779 -9.22 16.69 53.74
C GLY A 779 -9.79 16.00 52.49
N THR A 780 -8.93 15.72 51.50
CA THR A 780 -9.29 14.92 50.31
C THR A 780 -9.58 13.46 50.71
N ARG A 781 -10.07 12.64 49.77
CA ARG A 781 -10.32 11.21 50.01
C ARG A 781 -9.00 10.44 50.07
N GLY A 782 -8.77 9.69 51.14
CA GLY A 782 -7.53 8.96 51.42
C GLY A 782 -7.66 7.45 51.33
N SER A 783 -8.21 6.90 50.24
CA SER A 783 -8.35 5.45 50.06
C SER A 783 -7.50 4.94 48.89
N MET A 784 -6.62 3.96 49.15
CA MET A 784 -5.75 3.40 48.13
C MET A 784 -5.60 1.87 48.22
N VAL A 785 -5.33 1.26 47.07
CA VAL A 785 -5.10 -0.18 46.94
C VAL A 785 -3.78 -0.45 46.23
N ILE A 786 -2.95 -1.32 46.80
CA ILE A 786 -1.69 -1.80 46.24
C ILE A 786 -1.89 -3.24 45.73
N VAL A 787 -1.69 -3.43 44.44
CA VAL A 787 -1.95 -4.68 43.72
C VAL A 787 -0.65 -5.19 43.13
N GLY A 788 -0.38 -6.47 43.30
CA GLY A 788 0.81 -7.11 42.75
C GLY A 788 0.85 -8.60 43.05
N GLU A 789 1.72 -9.33 42.36
CA GLU A 789 1.92 -10.75 42.61
C GLU A 789 2.50 -11.03 44.01
N PRO A 790 2.20 -12.18 44.63
CA PRO A 790 2.97 -12.71 45.74
C PRO A 790 4.48 -12.59 45.50
N GLY A 791 5.19 -11.92 46.43
CA GLY A 791 6.64 -11.68 46.30
C GLY A 791 7.05 -10.43 45.53
N SER A 792 6.12 -9.61 45.01
CA SER A 792 6.45 -8.39 44.24
C SER A 792 6.89 -7.18 45.07
N GLY A 793 6.94 -7.26 46.40
CA GLY A 793 7.33 -6.16 47.29
C GLY A 793 6.18 -5.33 47.92
N LYS A 794 4.92 -5.77 47.81
CA LYS A 794 3.75 -5.06 48.40
C LYS A 794 3.91 -4.74 49.88
N SER A 795 4.30 -5.74 50.68
CA SER A 795 4.45 -5.60 52.13
C SER A 795 5.64 -4.71 52.50
N THR A 796 6.69 -4.71 51.67
CA THR A 796 7.87 -3.86 51.82
C THR A 796 7.51 -2.39 51.63
N ILE A 797 6.84 -2.06 50.53
CA ILE A 797 6.34 -0.69 50.26
C ILE A 797 5.40 -0.22 51.37
N LEU A 798 4.51 -1.08 51.87
CA LEU A 798 3.58 -0.69 52.94
C LEU A 798 4.31 -0.42 54.27
N ARG A 799 5.38 -1.15 54.57
CA ARG A 799 6.21 -0.95 55.77
C ARG A 799 7.04 0.33 55.66
N GLU A 800 7.58 0.62 54.48
CA GLU A 800 8.28 1.89 54.24
C GLU A 800 7.32 3.08 54.34
N PHE A 801 6.10 2.91 53.85
CA PHE A 801 5.05 3.91 53.98
C PHE A 801 4.64 4.12 55.44
N GLU A 802 4.55 3.05 56.23
CA GLU A 802 4.36 3.14 57.69
C GLU A 802 5.48 3.94 58.37
N HIS A 803 6.74 3.68 58.02
CA HIS A 803 7.89 4.43 58.55
C HIS A 803 7.86 5.91 58.14
N TYR A 804 7.49 6.21 56.89
CA TYR A 804 7.30 7.57 56.40
C TYR A 804 6.20 8.31 57.19
N ILE A 805 5.09 7.64 57.47
CA ILE A 805 4.00 8.23 58.26
C ILE A 805 4.48 8.52 59.68
N ASP A 806 5.20 7.59 60.32
CA ASP A 806 5.69 7.76 61.70
C ASP A 806 6.68 8.91 61.82
N THR A 807 7.58 9.05 60.84
CA THR A 807 8.56 10.16 60.77
C THR A 807 7.88 11.53 60.62
N ASN A 808 6.83 11.62 59.80
CA ASN A 808 6.11 12.87 59.53
C ASN A 808 4.96 13.15 60.52
N LYS A 809 4.77 12.30 61.53
CA LYS A 809 3.74 12.43 62.56
C LYS A 809 4.06 13.49 63.63
N THR A 810 5.34 13.82 63.82
CA THR A 810 5.81 14.69 64.92
C THR A 810 6.25 16.06 64.36
N PRO A 811 5.75 17.19 64.88
CA PRO A 811 6.17 18.50 64.39
C PRO A 811 7.61 18.79 64.84
N THR A 812 8.56 18.83 63.92
CA THR A 812 9.86 19.46 64.15
C THR A 812 9.61 20.96 64.40
N ALA A 813 9.99 21.43 65.59
CA ALA A 813 9.64 22.76 66.12
C ALA A 813 10.14 23.97 65.31
N GLU A 814 10.85 23.79 64.20
CA GLU A 814 11.50 24.86 63.44
C GLU A 814 10.68 25.42 62.26
N ILE A 815 9.58 24.77 61.85
CA ILE A 815 8.82 25.20 60.65
C ILE A 815 7.67 26.19 60.99
N SER A 816 7.48 26.54 62.27
CA SER A 816 6.34 27.37 62.70
C SER A 816 6.41 28.86 62.35
N GLU A 817 7.53 29.41 61.86
CA GLU A 817 7.62 30.85 61.55
C GLU A 817 7.37 31.23 60.08
N VAL A 818 7.47 30.30 59.13
CA VAL A 818 7.46 30.65 57.69
C VAL A 818 6.09 30.49 57.02
N THR A 819 5.13 29.78 57.64
CA THR A 819 3.83 29.46 57.01
C THR A 819 2.64 30.10 57.72
N GLN A 820 2.68 31.41 58.01
CA GLN A 820 1.50 32.17 58.44
C GLN A 820 0.91 33.10 57.37
N ALA A 821 1.37 33.03 56.12
CA ALA A 821 0.80 33.82 55.03
C ALA A 821 0.24 32.91 53.93
N ARG A 822 -1.09 32.71 53.97
CA ARG A 822 -1.97 32.08 52.96
C ARG A 822 -2.43 30.66 53.25
N THR A 823 -3.48 30.52 54.06
CA THR A 823 -4.66 29.75 53.63
C THR A 823 -5.88 30.20 54.44
N ASP A 824 -6.97 30.53 53.75
CA ASP A 824 -8.30 30.56 54.36
C ASP A 824 -8.72 29.13 54.75
N ALA A 825 -9.48 29.03 55.85
CA ALA A 825 -10.12 27.85 56.44
C ALA A 825 -9.40 27.15 57.60
N ASN A 826 -9.98 27.41 58.78
CA ASN A 826 -9.78 26.84 60.11
C ASN A 826 -10.11 25.31 60.13
N LEU A 827 -9.25 24.45 59.58
CA LEU A 827 -9.34 22.99 59.78
C LEU A 827 -8.21 22.52 60.71
N PRO A 828 -8.49 21.85 61.84
CA PRO A 828 -7.44 21.27 62.67
C PRO A 828 -6.69 20.20 61.88
N ARG A 829 -5.35 20.30 61.81
CA ARG A 829 -4.50 19.25 61.23
C ARG A 829 -4.76 17.94 61.96
N LYS A 830 -5.13 16.91 61.22
CA LYS A 830 -5.45 15.58 61.75
C LYS A 830 -4.18 14.95 62.35
N THR A 831 -4.23 14.43 63.57
CA THR A 831 -3.14 13.65 64.20
C THR A 831 -3.54 12.17 64.25
N PRO A 832 -3.33 11.38 63.19
CA PRO A 832 -3.94 10.07 63.10
C PRO A 832 -3.21 8.98 63.90
N VAL A 833 -3.99 8.03 64.43
CA VAL A 833 -3.49 6.76 64.96
C VAL A 833 -3.27 5.78 63.81
N ILE A 834 -2.10 5.12 63.75
CA ILE A 834 -1.78 4.12 62.74
C ILE A 834 -2.22 2.75 63.26
N VAL A 835 -2.97 2.02 62.44
CA VAL A 835 -3.43 0.65 62.72
C VAL A 835 -3.01 -0.22 61.55
N CYS A 836 -2.10 -1.15 61.82
CA CYS A 836 -1.64 -2.16 60.87
C CYS A 836 -2.29 -3.50 61.19
N SER A 837 -2.94 -4.11 60.21
CA SER A 837 -3.59 -5.41 60.35
C SER A 837 -3.33 -6.30 59.14
N GLU A 838 -3.27 -7.60 59.36
CA GLU A 838 -3.14 -8.61 58.30
C GLU A 838 -4.32 -9.58 58.40
N VAL A 839 -5.04 -9.75 57.29
CA VAL A 839 -6.18 -10.66 57.23
C VAL A 839 -5.66 -12.06 56.95
N THR A 840 -5.61 -12.89 57.98
CA THR A 840 -5.12 -14.28 57.93
C THR A 840 -6.25 -15.28 57.67
N GLU A 841 -7.43 -15.04 58.21
CA GLU A 841 -8.60 -15.89 58.05
C GLU A 841 -9.47 -15.46 56.87
N ARG A 842 -10.16 -16.43 56.27
CA ARG A 842 -11.08 -16.19 55.14
C ARG A 842 -12.40 -15.61 55.66
N ILE A 843 -12.70 -14.38 55.26
CA ILE A 843 -13.89 -13.66 55.74
C ILE A 843 -14.82 -13.39 54.56
N ALA A 844 -15.81 -14.26 54.35
CA ALA A 844 -16.75 -14.12 53.24
C ALA A 844 -18.10 -13.48 53.63
N SER A 845 -18.49 -13.58 54.91
CA SER A 845 -19.78 -13.09 55.41
C SER A 845 -19.71 -11.62 55.87
N GLU A 846 -20.84 -10.92 55.74
CA GLU A 846 -20.96 -9.53 56.18
C GLU A 846 -20.73 -9.38 57.68
N GLU A 847 -21.31 -10.25 58.51
CA GLU A 847 -21.15 -10.22 59.97
C GLU A 847 -19.69 -10.32 60.42
N ALA A 848 -18.91 -11.19 59.77
CA ALA A 848 -17.52 -11.39 60.12
C ALA A 848 -16.64 -10.21 59.65
N VAL A 849 -17.00 -9.54 58.55
CA VAL A 849 -16.35 -8.28 58.15
C VAL A 849 -16.70 -7.13 59.10
N LEU A 850 -17.94 -7.02 59.57
CA LEU A 850 -18.29 -6.00 60.55
C LEU A 850 -17.48 -6.17 61.84
N LYS A 851 -17.27 -7.42 62.27
CA LYS A 851 -16.35 -7.74 63.39
C LYS A 851 -14.92 -7.28 63.10
N LEU A 852 -14.36 -7.62 61.94
CA LEU A 852 -13.03 -7.15 61.54
C LEU A 852 -12.92 -5.62 61.56
N VAL A 853 -13.91 -4.92 60.99
CA VAL A 853 -13.91 -3.45 60.96
C VAL A 853 -13.97 -2.88 62.37
N ALA A 854 -14.78 -3.43 63.26
CA ALA A 854 -14.79 -2.99 64.64
C ALA A 854 -13.46 -3.22 65.35
N ASP A 855 -12.80 -4.36 65.10
CA ASP A 855 -11.47 -4.64 65.65
C ASP A 855 -10.44 -3.61 65.11
N LEU A 856 -10.49 -3.23 63.83
CA LEU A 856 -9.62 -2.19 63.24
C LEU A 856 -9.83 -0.81 63.87
N PHE A 857 -11.05 -0.52 64.36
CA PHE A 857 -11.42 0.74 64.98
C PHE A 857 -11.47 0.69 66.52
N ASP A 858 -11.11 -0.44 67.13
CA ASP A 858 -11.22 -0.70 68.59
C ASP A 858 -12.63 -0.43 69.14
N LEU A 859 -13.65 -0.90 68.42
CA LEU A 859 -15.07 -0.77 68.75
C LEU A 859 -15.65 -2.10 69.26
N LYS A 860 -16.55 -2.05 70.24
CA LYS A 860 -17.28 -3.23 70.70
C LYS A 860 -18.56 -3.43 69.88
N ILE A 861 -18.70 -4.60 69.24
CA ILE A 861 -19.90 -5.01 68.50
C ILE A 861 -20.77 -5.96 69.33
N TYR A 862 -22.09 -5.82 69.17
CA TYR A 862 -23.10 -6.76 69.67
C TYR A 862 -23.76 -7.50 68.48
N PRO A 863 -24.20 -8.76 68.65
CA PRO A 863 -24.89 -9.50 67.59
C PRO A 863 -26.14 -8.73 67.11
N GLY A 864 -26.27 -8.55 65.79
CA GLY A 864 -27.35 -7.76 65.18
C GLY A 864 -27.01 -6.30 64.85
N THR A 865 -25.78 -5.83 65.11
CA THR A 865 -25.33 -4.49 64.69
C THR A 865 -25.34 -4.38 63.17
N THR A 866 -26.10 -3.43 62.62
CA THR A 866 -26.20 -3.19 61.17
C THR A 866 -24.99 -2.38 60.66
N GLN A 867 -24.61 -2.57 59.39
CA GLN A 867 -23.54 -1.80 58.72
C GLN A 867 -23.65 -0.27 58.94
N THR A 868 -24.86 0.29 58.83
CA THR A 868 -25.11 1.73 59.03
C THR A 868 -24.78 2.21 60.45
N GLN A 869 -25.15 1.42 61.47
CA GLN A 869 -24.88 1.76 62.87
C GLN A 869 -23.38 1.76 63.18
N LEU A 870 -22.63 0.83 62.56
CA LEU A 870 -21.18 0.80 62.68
C LEU A 870 -20.53 1.98 61.95
N LEU A 871 -21.01 2.31 60.74
CA LEU A 871 -20.52 3.43 59.97
C LEU A 871 -20.69 4.78 60.68
N ASP A 872 -21.87 5.03 61.28
CA ASP A 872 -22.12 6.26 62.04
C ASP A 872 -21.14 6.42 63.22
N ARG A 873 -20.77 5.31 63.87
CA ARG A 873 -19.76 5.32 64.93
C ARG A 873 -18.36 5.59 64.40
N ILE A 874 -17.99 4.98 63.27
CA ILE A 874 -16.69 5.20 62.61
C ILE A 874 -16.53 6.67 62.22
N LEU A 875 -17.55 7.28 61.60
CA LEU A 875 -17.52 8.68 61.20
C LEU A 875 -17.36 9.67 62.37
N GLY A 876 -17.70 9.26 63.60
CA GLY A 876 -17.53 10.05 64.81
C GLY A 876 -16.17 9.88 65.51
N LEU A 877 -15.29 9.01 65.02
CA LEU A 877 -13.95 8.79 65.60
C LEU A 877 -12.92 9.79 65.09
N GLU A 878 -11.84 9.94 65.86
CA GLU A 878 -10.65 10.67 65.40
C GLU A 878 -10.05 10.00 64.14
N PRO A 879 -9.41 10.78 63.24
CA PRO A 879 -8.74 10.26 62.05
C PRO A 879 -7.79 9.10 62.37
N ARG A 880 -7.82 8.05 61.55
CA ARG A 880 -6.95 6.87 61.69
C ARG A 880 -6.36 6.52 60.33
N VAL A 881 -5.16 5.96 60.33
CA VAL A 881 -4.50 5.41 59.15
C VAL A 881 -4.54 3.89 59.27
N ILE A 882 -5.29 3.25 58.39
CA ILE A 882 -5.56 1.82 58.43
C ILE A 882 -4.83 1.15 57.28
N LEU A 883 -3.81 0.37 57.61
CA LEU A 883 -2.99 -0.40 56.67
C LEU A 883 -3.40 -1.87 56.77
N VAL A 884 -4.07 -2.41 55.75
CA VAL A 884 -4.58 -3.80 55.77
C VAL A 884 -3.89 -4.64 54.72
N LYS A 885 -3.18 -5.67 55.18
CA LYS A 885 -2.50 -6.66 54.33
C LYS A 885 -3.42 -7.82 54.00
N ASN A 886 -3.23 -8.41 52.81
CA ASN A 886 -3.92 -9.62 52.35
C ASN A 886 -5.45 -9.50 52.26
N CYS A 887 -5.95 -8.36 51.77
CA CYS A 887 -7.40 -8.13 51.61
C CYS A 887 -8.09 -9.09 50.62
N HIS A 888 -7.32 -9.87 49.86
CA HIS A 888 -7.85 -10.97 49.04
C HIS A 888 -8.44 -12.14 49.88
N ALA A 889 -8.22 -12.15 51.19
CA ALA A 889 -8.88 -13.04 52.15
C ALA A 889 -10.33 -12.62 52.49
N LEU A 890 -10.77 -11.42 52.11
CA LEU A 890 -12.12 -10.89 52.39
C LEU A 890 -13.20 -11.41 51.42
N PHE A 891 -12.88 -12.37 50.56
CA PHE A 891 -13.86 -13.04 49.71
C PHE A 891 -13.47 -14.49 49.43
N LEU A 892 -14.48 -15.28 49.11
CA LEU A 892 -14.36 -16.64 48.59
C LEU A 892 -15.18 -16.76 47.31
N ARG A 893 -14.67 -17.48 46.30
CA ARG A 893 -15.37 -17.71 45.02
C ARG A 893 -16.53 -18.69 45.22
N GLN A 894 -17.60 -18.24 45.83
CA GLN A 894 -18.85 -18.99 45.99
C GLN A 894 -20.04 -18.05 45.92
N ILE A 895 -21.26 -18.61 45.80
CA ILE A 895 -22.49 -17.82 45.84
C ILE A 895 -22.56 -17.10 47.20
N GLY A 896 -22.71 -15.78 47.18
CA GLY A 896 -22.71 -14.93 48.39
C GLY A 896 -21.33 -14.69 49.01
N GLY A 897 -20.25 -15.25 48.46
CA GLY A 897 -18.90 -15.16 49.02
C GLY A 897 -18.20 -13.80 48.88
N PHE A 898 -18.87 -12.81 48.30
CA PHE A 898 -18.38 -11.43 48.15
C PHE A 898 -19.07 -10.42 49.08
N ASN A 899 -20.08 -10.86 49.86
CA ASN A 899 -20.89 -9.97 50.69
C ASN A 899 -20.02 -9.24 51.73
N GLY A 900 -19.07 -9.95 52.35
CA GLY A 900 -18.08 -9.36 53.24
C GLY A 900 -17.24 -8.28 52.56
N LEU A 901 -16.60 -8.59 51.43
CA LEU A 901 -15.80 -7.62 50.67
C LEU A 901 -16.59 -6.36 50.29
N GLN A 902 -17.85 -6.53 49.87
CA GLN A 902 -18.71 -5.40 49.50
C GLN A 902 -19.05 -4.52 50.70
N ALA A 903 -19.39 -5.11 51.85
CA ALA A 903 -19.62 -4.37 53.08
C ALA A 903 -18.38 -3.58 53.50
N PHE A 904 -17.19 -4.18 53.39
CA PHE A 904 -15.92 -3.53 53.68
C PHE A 904 -15.66 -2.30 52.78
N PHE A 905 -15.82 -2.45 51.47
CA PHE A 905 -15.59 -1.35 50.51
C PHE A 905 -16.61 -0.21 50.68
N ASN A 906 -17.86 -0.54 51.01
CA ASN A 906 -18.87 0.46 51.33
C ASN A 906 -18.48 1.32 52.55
N ILE A 907 -17.97 0.68 53.62
CA ILE A 907 -17.52 1.39 54.82
C ILE A 907 -16.32 2.28 54.52
N ILE A 908 -15.35 1.77 53.76
CA ILE A 908 -14.15 2.54 53.36
C ILE A 908 -14.55 3.77 52.56
N SER A 909 -15.34 3.61 51.49
CA SER A 909 -15.70 4.73 50.61
C SER A 909 -16.56 5.78 51.31
N ALA A 910 -17.35 5.39 52.31
CA ALA A 910 -18.13 6.33 53.11
C ALA A 910 -17.29 7.10 54.14
N SER A 911 -16.13 6.58 54.54
CA SER A 911 -15.31 7.12 55.64
C SER A 911 -13.90 7.60 55.23
N ASP A 912 -13.55 7.49 53.95
CA ASP A 912 -12.23 7.84 53.39
C ASP A 912 -11.84 9.32 53.45
N ARG A 913 -12.79 10.21 53.77
CA ARG A 913 -12.51 11.63 54.07
C ARG A 913 -12.00 11.84 55.49
N ILE A 914 -12.37 10.96 56.41
CA ILE A 914 -12.03 11.07 57.85
C ILE A 914 -10.85 10.16 58.17
N HIS A 915 -10.90 8.90 57.74
CA HIS A 915 -9.82 7.91 57.90
C HIS A 915 -9.09 7.68 56.58
N PHE A 916 -7.86 7.23 56.66
CA PHE A 916 -7.03 6.88 55.52
C PHE A 916 -6.87 5.37 55.45
N TYR A 917 -6.96 4.79 54.24
CA TYR A 917 -6.92 3.35 54.02
C TYR A 917 -5.89 2.99 52.97
N ALA A 918 -5.00 2.06 53.30
CA ALA A 918 -4.10 1.42 52.34
C ALA A 918 -4.26 -0.09 52.39
N LEU A 919 -4.76 -0.67 51.30
CA LEU A 919 -5.08 -2.10 51.22
C LEU A 919 -4.12 -2.82 50.29
N THR A 920 -3.74 -4.06 50.59
CA THR A 920 -2.97 -4.90 49.65
C THR A 920 -3.79 -6.05 49.07
N PHE A 921 -3.69 -6.25 47.76
CA PHE A 921 -4.34 -7.35 47.04
C PHE A 921 -3.33 -8.13 46.18
N ASN A 922 -3.60 -9.43 46.04
CA ASN A 922 -3.02 -10.24 44.98
C ASN A 922 -3.57 -9.74 43.63
N VAL A 923 -2.72 -9.72 42.59
CA VAL A 923 -3.12 -9.32 41.23
C VAL A 923 -4.25 -10.19 40.69
N PHE A 924 -4.20 -11.49 40.87
CA PHE A 924 -5.22 -12.41 40.35
C PHE A 924 -6.55 -12.26 41.08
N ALA A 925 -6.52 -12.10 42.40
CA ALA A 925 -7.69 -11.78 43.21
C ALA A 925 -8.35 -10.48 42.76
N TRP A 926 -7.55 -9.43 42.58
CA TRP A 926 -8.04 -8.10 42.19
C TRP A 926 -8.60 -8.08 40.77
N SER A 927 -7.95 -8.76 39.82
CA SER A 927 -8.46 -8.94 38.46
C SER A 927 -9.79 -9.71 38.48
N TYR A 928 -9.88 -10.79 39.26
CA TYR A 928 -11.11 -11.58 39.38
C TYR A 928 -12.27 -10.77 39.97
N VAL A 929 -12.06 -10.10 41.10
CA VAL A 929 -13.08 -9.26 41.75
C VAL A 929 -13.60 -8.19 40.80
N ASN A 930 -12.71 -7.48 40.09
CA ASN A 930 -13.12 -6.42 39.16
C ASN A 930 -13.85 -6.92 37.92
N ARG A 931 -13.60 -8.15 37.47
CA ARG A 931 -14.35 -8.77 36.37
C ARG A 931 -15.77 -9.15 36.79
N VAL A 932 -15.92 -9.68 37.99
CA VAL A 932 -17.25 -10.04 38.53
C VAL A 932 -18.08 -8.77 38.74
N ARG A 933 -17.47 -7.74 39.33
CA ARG A 933 -18.08 -6.41 39.50
C ARG A 933 -16.98 -5.36 39.55
N ALA A 934 -17.06 -4.31 38.74
CA ALA A 934 -16.04 -3.27 38.78
C ALA A 934 -16.02 -2.58 40.16
N GLN A 935 -14.99 -2.81 40.98
CA GLN A 935 -14.85 -2.28 42.35
C GLN A 935 -13.80 -1.17 42.46
N SER A 936 -13.10 -0.83 41.37
CA SER A 936 -12.03 0.19 41.39
C SER A 936 -12.51 1.60 41.76
N HIS A 937 -13.80 1.89 41.59
CA HIS A 937 -14.38 3.22 41.87
C HIS A 937 -14.58 3.53 43.36
N TYR A 938 -14.45 2.54 44.26
CA TYR A 938 -14.54 2.75 45.71
C TYR A 938 -13.29 3.43 46.29
N PHE A 939 -12.20 3.49 45.54
CA PHE A 939 -10.89 3.95 46.00
C PHE A 939 -10.44 5.19 45.24
N THR A 940 -9.72 6.09 45.90
CA THR A 940 -9.07 7.25 45.25
C THR A 940 -8.05 6.79 44.21
N GLN A 941 -7.25 5.77 44.54
CA GLN A 941 -6.17 5.30 43.66
C GLN A 941 -5.91 3.80 43.79
N VAL A 942 -5.59 3.15 42.67
CA VAL A 942 -5.15 1.75 42.64
C VAL A 942 -3.75 1.69 42.04
N PHE A 943 -2.76 1.34 42.86
CA PHE A 943 -1.37 1.15 42.50
C PHE A 943 -1.13 -0.30 42.08
N ARG A 944 -0.84 -0.53 40.79
CA ARG A 944 -0.37 -1.83 40.32
C ARG A 944 1.14 -1.83 40.27
N LEU A 945 1.78 -2.65 41.10
CA LEU A 945 3.23 -2.78 41.10
C LEU A 945 3.69 -3.40 39.78
N ARG A 946 4.60 -2.71 39.12
CA ARG A 946 5.22 -3.21 37.89
C ARG A 946 6.21 -4.34 38.19
N PRO A 947 6.45 -5.24 37.22
CA PRO A 947 7.59 -6.13 37.27
C PRO A 947 8.91 -5.37 37.40
N TRP A 948 9.86 -5.95 38.13
CA TRP A 948 11.22 -5.43 38.26
C TRP A 948 11.99 -5.65 36.95
N THR A 949 12.84 -4.70 36.60
CA THR A 949 13.77 -4.78 35.47
C THR A 949 14.97 -5.66 35.80
N ASP A 950 15.71 -6.05 34.76
CA ASP A 950 16.94 -6.85 34.90
C ASP A 950 18.00 -6.12 35.73
N ARG A 951 18.12 -4.81 35.55
CA ARG A 951 19.00 -3.95 36.35
C ARG A 951 18.58 -3.87 37.81
N GLU A 952 17.29 -3.70 38.10
CA GLU A 952 16.79 -3.64 39.48
C GLU A 952 16.98 -4.96 40.23
N ILE A 953 16.80 -6.09 39.55
CA ILE A 953 17.10 -7.42 40.13
C ILE A 953 18.60 -7.60 40.35
N GLN A 954 19.43 -7.13 39.42
CA GLN A 954 20.87 -7.15 39.58
C GLN A 954 21.30 -6.32 40.79
N GLU A 955 20.84 -5.07 40.91
CA GLU A 955 21.15 -4.17 42.03
C GLU A 955 20.64 -4.73 43.37
N LEU A 956 19.48 -5.40 43.38
CA LEU A 956 18.96 -6.11 44.56
C LEU A 956 19.88 -7.23 45.04
N ILE A 957 20.40 -8.04 44.10
CA ILE A 957 21.28 -9.16 44.43
C ILE A 957 22.67 -8.65 44.83
N GLU A 958 23.18 -7.64 44.13
CA GLU A 958 24.49 -7.03 44.42
C GLU A 958 24.50 -6.32 45.78
N SER A 959 23.45 -5.55 46.10
CA SER A 959 23.33 -4.89 47.41
C SER A 959 23.35 -5.89 48.56
N ARG A 960 22.54 -6.95 48.50
CA ARG A 960 22.54 -8.01 49.53
C ARG A 960 23.83 -8.80 49.59
N THR A 961 24.47 -9.03 48.44
CA THR A 961 25.76 -9.72 48.42
C THR A 961 26.86 -8.85 49.02
N SER A 962 26.80 -7.53 48.86
CA SER A 962 27.76 -6.59 49.45
C SER A 962 27.71 -6.53 50.99
N GLU A 963 26.59 -6.95 51.59
CA GLU A 963 26.45 -7.12 53.05
C GLU A 963 27.11 -8.43 53.55
N SER A 964 27.54 -9.31 52.64
CA SER A 964 28.19 -10.58 52.93
C SER A 964 29.67 -10.58 52.53
N GLU A 965 30.48 -11.48 53.10
CA GLU A 965 31.93 -11.60 52.79
C GLU A 965 32.22 -12.33 51.46
N TYR A 966 31.20 -12.68 50.67
CA TYR A 966 31.31 -13.53 49.49
C TYR A 966 31.51 -12.73 48.20
N ARG A 967 32.37 -13.23 47.29
CA ARG A 967 32.54 -12.69 45.94
C ARG A 967 31.87 -13.59 44.90
N ILE A 968 31.14 -12.97 43.98
CA ILE A 968 30.43 -13.66 42.89
C ILE A 968 31.36 -13.77 41.66
N ASP A 969 31.52 -14.98 41.13
CA ASP A 969 32.24 -15.22 39.87
C ASP A 969 31.31 -15.76 38.76
N PHE A 970 31.39 -15.15 37.58
CA PHE A 970 30.63 -15.50 36.37
C PHE A 970 31.48 -16.22 35.31
N SER A 971 32.75 -16.54 35.61
CA SER A 971 33.71 -17.17 34.69
C SER A 971 33.21 -18.49 34.09
N GLN A 972 32.49 -19.30 34.89
CA GLN A 972 31.92 -20.58 34.45
C GLN A 972 30.90 -20.40 33.30
N LEU A 973 30.10 -19.33 33.33
CA LEU A 973 29.16 -19.02 32.26
C LEU A 973 29.89 -18.60 30.96
N LEU A 974 31.07 -18.00 31.06
CA LEU A 974 31.89 -17.65 29.91
C LEU A 974 32.53 -18.89 29.28
N GLN A 975 33.09 -19.79 30.10
CA GLN A 975 33.66 -21.07 29.63
C GLN A 975 32.61 -21.97 28.98
N SER A 976 31.37 -21.95 29.50
CA SER A 976 30.24 -22.69 28.89
C SER A 976 29.83 -22.14 27.50
N ARG A 977 30.15 -20.87 27.22
CA ARG A 977 29.74 -20.16 26.00
C ARG A 977 30.72 -20.34 24.83
N ASP A 978 32.01 -20.47 25.12
CA ASP A 978 33.08 -20.62 24.13
C ASP A 978 34.32 -21.28 24.78
N PRO A 979 34.71 -22.51 24.39
CA PRO A 979 35.81 -23.23 25.03
C PRO A 979 37.16 -22.51 24.93
N ASP A 980 37.32 -21.66 23.91
CA ASP A 980 38.54 -20.90 23.61
C ASP A 980 38.49 -19.45 24.14
N ALA A 981 37.42 -19.04 24.84
CA ALA A 981 37.31 -17.69 25.37
C ALA A 981 38.24 -17.48 26.57
N ASN A 982 38.96 -16.36 26.54
CA ASN A 982 39.85 -15.96 27.62
C ASN A 982 39.04 -15.59 28.89
N PRO A 983 39.21 -16.30 30.02
CA PRO A 983 38.50 -16.02 31.28
C PRO A 983 38.80 -14.63 31.86
N TYR A 984 39.89 -13.99 31.41
CA TYR A 984 40.34 -12.69 31.90
C TYR A 984 39.79 -11.48 31.11
N ASP A 985 38.92 -11.70 30.10
CA ASP A 985 38.26 -10.60 29.38
C ASP A 985 37.12 -10.00 30.22
N VAL A 986 37.43 -8.89 30.91
CA VAL A 986 36.50 -8.15 31.78
C VAL A 986 35.24 -7.71 31.02
N ALA A 987 35.36 -7.30 29.76
CA ALA A 987 34.21 -6.86 28.98
C ALA A 987 33.29 -8.03 28.57
N ALA A 988 33.87 -9.21 28.35
CA ALA A 988 33.12 -10.43 28.06
C ALA A 988 32.40 -10.96 29.31
N LEU A 989 33.03 -10.89 30.49
CA LEU A 989 32.42 -11.24 31.78
C LEU A 989 31.25 -10.33 32.12
N GLU A 990 31.42 -9.00 32.02
CA GLU A 990 30.34 -8.03 32.30
C GLU A 990 29.15 -8.24 31.35
N LYS A 991 29.42 -8.52 30.07
CA LYS A 991 28.38 -8.83 29.08
C LYS A 991 27.65 -10.14 29.41
N THR A 992 28.34 -11.11 30.00
CA THR A 992 27.78 -12.42 30.37
C THR A 992 26.94 -12.29 31.64
N ALA A 993 27.42 -11.57 32.66
CA ALA A 993 26.66 -11.24 33.87
C ALA A 993 25.35 -10.51 33.52
N ARG A 994 25.40 -9.46 32.69
CA ARG A 994 24.18 -8.77 32.20
C ARG A 994 23.25 -9.72 31.44
N GLY A 995 23.81 -10.62 30.64
CA GLY A 995 23.04 -11.66 29.94
C GLY A 995 22.30 -12.60 30.89
N TYR A 996 22.96 -13.00 31.98
CA TYR A 996 22.40 -13.84 33.03
C TYR A 996 21.27 -13.14 33.80
N PHE A 997 21.47 -11.91 34.30
CA PHE A 997 20.42 -11.20 35.04
C PHE A 997 19.18 -10.93 34.18
N ARG A 998 19.36 -10.67 32.89
CA ARG A 998 18.24 -10.56 31.95
C ARG A 998 17.49 -11.88 31.80
N TYR A 999 18.21 -13.00 31.75
CA TYR A 999 17.60 -14.33 31.70
C TYR A 999 16.85 -14.66 33.00
N LEU A 1000 17.45 -14.36 34.16
CA LEU A 1000 16.82 -14.51 35.47
C LEU A 1000 15.54 -13.67 35.57
N GLN A 1001 15.58 -12.41 35.12
CA GLN A 1001 14.43 -11.51 35.12
C GLN A 1001 13.30 -12.00 34.24
N GLU A 1002 13.58 -12.42 33.00
CA GLU A 1002 12.54 -12.92 32.09
C GLU A 1002 11.89 -14.18 32.65
N PHE A 1003 12.70 -15.09 33.19
CA PHE A 1003 12.21 -16.34 33.78
C PHE A 1003 11.36 -16.09 35.03
N CYS A 1004 11.78 -15.15 35.89
CA CYS A 1004 11.04 -14.78 37.09
C CYS A 1004 9.88 -13.81 36.82
N GLY A 1005 9.73 -13.30 35.60
CA GLY A 1005 8.76 -12.26 35.24
C GLY A 1005 8.92 -10.99 36.10
N GLY A 1006 10.16 -10.63 36.46
CA GLY A 1006 10.43 -9.47 37.32
C GLY A 1006 9.96 -9.59 38.77
N ASN A 1007 9.73 -10.81 39.28
CA ASN A 1007 9.34 -11.03 40.69
C ASN A 1007 10.60 -11.27 41.55
N PRO A 1008 10.92 -10.38 42.52
CA PRO A 1008 12.18 -10.44 43.26
C PRO A 1008 12.28 -11.66 44.17
N ARG A 1009 11.18 -12.12 44.79
CA ARG A 1009 11.18 -13.36 45.60
C ARG A 1009 11.62 -14.57 44.78
N LEU A 1010 11.13 -14.68 43.55
CA LEU A 1010 11.50 -15.74 42.63
C LEU A 1010 12.94 -15.58 42.16
N ALA A 1011 13.35 -14.36 41.84
CA ALA A 1011 14.72 -14.05 41.41
C ALA A 1011 15.73 -14.50 42.47
N ILE A 1012 15.50 -14.21 43.75
CA ILE A 1012 16.34 -14.66 44.86
C ILE A 1012 16.33 -16.19 44.97
N THR A 1013 15.16 -16.82 44.86
CA THR A 1013 15.04 -18.29 44.95
C THR A 1013 15.87 -18.98 43.87
N TYR A 1014 15.77 -18.50 42.62
CA TYR A 1014 16.50 -19.07 41.49
C TYR A 1014 17.98 -18.64 41.45
N TRP A 1015 18.29 -17.47 42.00
CA TRP A 1015 19.66 -17.02 42.26
C TRP A 1015 20.38 -17.97 43.22
N LEU A 1016 19.79 -18.27 44.37
CA LEU A 1016 20.38 -19.20 45.33
C LEU A 1016 20.64 -20.59 44.71
N ARG A 1017 19.73 -21.06 43.84
CA ARG A 1017 19.90 -22.33 43.10
C ARG A 1017 20.94 -22.29 41.98
N SER A 1018 21.38 -21.10 41.59
CA SER A 1018 22.41 -20.91 40.57
C SER A 1018 23.82 -20.93 41.15
N LEU A 1019 23.96 -20.83 42.48
CA LEU A 1019 25.25 -20.73 43.14
C LEU A 1019 25.82 -22.10 43.48
N ARG A 1020 27.14 -22.23 43.33
CA ARG A 1020 27.92 -23.37 43.82
C ARG A 1020 29.09 -22.87 44.64
N LEU A 1021 29.38 -23.55 45.75
CA LEU A 1021 30.62 -23.33 46.49
C LEU A 1021 31.77 -23.92 45.69
N GLU A 1022 32.87 -23.17 45.62
CA GLU A 1022 34.12 -23.65 45.08
C GLU A 1022 34.78 -24.56 46.14
N ASP A 1023 34.68 -25.87 45.96
CA ASP A 1023 35.38 -26.84 46.80
C ASP A 1023 36.89 -26.70 46.56
N THR A 1024 37.59 -26.07 47.50
CA THR A 1024 39.06 -26.06 47.55
C THR A 1024 39.56 -27.46 47.93
N LYS A 1025 39.55 -28.38 46.96
CA LYS A 1025 40.34 -29.62 46.98
C LYS A 1025 41.37 -29.59 45.85
N ALA A 1026 42.39 -28.76 46.04
CA ALA A 1026 43.70 -28.97 45.44
C ALA A 1026 44.74 -28.72 46.53
N GLU A 1027 45.42 -29.78 46.96
CA GLU A 1027 46.57 -29.70 47.86
C GLU A 1027 47.64 -28.81 47.22
N GLY A 1028 47.87 -27.62 47.79
CA GLY A 1028 49.09 -26.86 47.51
C GLY A 1028 48.98 -25.38 47.11
N GLU A 1029 47.80 -24.76 47.10
CA GLU A 1029 47.67 -23.32 46.81
C GLU A 1029 47.25 -22.48 48.03
N VAL A 1030 47.89 -21.32 48.15
CA VAL A 1030 47.76 -20.37 49.27
C VAL A 1030 46.32 -19.81 49.28
N PRO A 1031 45.62 -19.79 50.43
CA PRO A 1031 44.25 -19.28 50.50
C PRO A 1031 44.25 -17.77 50.29
N CYS A 1032 43.74 -17.32 49.14
CA CYS A 1032 43.42 -15.92 48.92
C CYS A 1032 42.15 -15.58 49.73
N ALA A 1033 42.24 -14.54 50.55
CA ALA A 1033 41.17 -14.10 51.44
C ALA A 1033 39.87 -13.75 50.68
N GLY A 1034 38.79 -14.49 50.96
CA GLY A 1034 37.43 -14.30 50.46
C GLY A 1034 36.85 -15.58 49.85
N ARG A 1035 35.76 -16.11 50.41
CA ARG A 1035 35.06 -17.28 49.85
C ARG A 1035 34.38 -16.87 48.53
N THR A 1036 34.71 -17.54 47.44
CA THR A 1036 34.15 -17.30 46.10
C THR A 1036 32.93 -18.19 45.86
N LEU A 1037 31.88 -17.62 45.28
CA LEU A 1037 30.68 -18.33 44.83
C LEU A 1037 30.63 -18.29 43.32
N GLN A 1038 30.64 -19.47 42.68
CA GLN A 1038 30.53 -19.59 41.24
C GLN A 1038 29.06 -19.59 40.81
N VAL A 1039 28.76 -18.80 39.78
CA VAL A 1039 27.41 -18.72 39.20
C VAL A 1039 27.30 -19.70 38.03
N GLY A 1040 26.49 -20.73 38.21
CA GLY A 1040 26.03 -21.62 37.17
C GLY A 1040 24.64 -21.24 36.63
N LEU A 1041 24.14 -21.99 35.65
CA LEU A 1041 22.74 -21.89 35.25
C LEU A 1041 21.87 -22.64 36.26
N PHE A 1042 20.77 -22.00 36.71
CA PHE A 1042 19.79 -22.67 37.55
C PHE A 1042 18.99 -23.72 36.75
N ARG A 1043 18.79 -24.91 37.32
CA ARG A 1043 17.95 -25.96 36.70
C ARG A 1043 16.48 -25.57 36.82
N ARG A 1044 15.74 -25.64 35.72
CA ARG A 1044 14.28 -25.43 35.72
C ARG A 1044 13.60 -26.64 36.36
N PRO A 1045 12.56 -26.45 37.18
CA PRO A 1045 11.73 -27.55 37.63
C PRO A 1045 11.10 -28.28 36.43
N SER A 1046 11.10 -29.61 36.48
CA SER A 1046 10.54 -30.43 35.40
C SER A 1046 9.04 -30.18 35.25
N THR A 1047 8.57 -29.95 34.03
CA THR A 1047 7.15 -29.84 33.71
C THR A 1047 6.49 -31.20 33.45
N ALA A 1048 7.23 -32.31 33.58
CA ALA A 1048 6.70 -33.65 33.35
C ALA A 1048 5.56 -34.02 34.31
N LEU A 1049 5.59 -33.47 35.54
CA LEU A 1049 4.52 -33.63 36.52
C LEU A 1049 3.18 -33.08 36.01
N PHE A 1050 3.22 -31.99 35.23
CA PHE A 1050 2.04 -31.28 34.74
C PHE A 1050 1.33 -32.01 33.59
N ALA A 1051 2.04 -32.82 32.82
CA ALA A 1051 1.45 -33.58 31.71
C ALA A 1051 0.50 -34.71 32.17
N LYS A 1052 0.59 -35.12 33.44
CA LYS A 1052 -0.19 -36.23 34.01
C LYS A 1052 -1.40 -35.79 34.85
N GLN A 1053 -1.62 -34.48 35.03
CA GLN A 1053 -2.68 -33.95 35.91
C GLN A 1053 -4.00 -33.80 35.16
N SER A 1054 -5.11 -33.94 35.90
CA SER A 1054 -6.46 -33.73 35.37
C SER A 1054 -6.88 -32.26 35.46
N ASP A 1055 -7.94 -31.88 34.73
CA ASP A 1055 -8.53 -30.53 34.80
C ASP A 1055 -8.98 -30.17 36.23
N ALA A 1056 -9.42 -31.15 37.02
CA ALA A 1056 -9.81 -30.96 38.42
C ALA A 1056 -8.63 -30.49 39.29
N ASP A 1057 -7.44 -31.05 39.07
CA ASP A 1057 -6.22 -30.66 39.78
C ASP A 1057 -5.79 -29.23 39.40
N TRP A 1058 -5.98 -28.85 38.13
CA TRP A 1058 -5.73 -27.48 37.68
C TRP A 1058 -6.71 -26.47 38.24
N PHE A 1059 -7.98 -26.83 38.45
CA PHE A 1059 -8.92 -25.96 39.14
C PHE A 1059 -8.54 -25.74 40.61
N VAL A 1060 -8.01 -26.76 41.29
CA VAL A 1060 -7.45 -26.62 42.65
C VAL A 1060 -6.30 -25.61 42.66
N LEU A 1061 -5.33 -25.74 41.76
CA LEU A 1061 -4.21 -24.79 41.65
C LEU A 1061 -4.67 -23.38 41.25
N THR A 1062 -5.71 -23.27 40.42
CA THR A 1062 -6.32 -21.98 40.03
C THR A 1062 -6.95 -21.29 41.22
N ALA A 1063 -7.67 -22.03 42.07
CA ALA A 1063 -8.26 -21.47 43.28
C ALA A 1063 -7.16 -20.93 44.21
N ILE A 1064 -6.06 -21.67 44.40
CA ILE A 1064 -4.91 -21.22 45.20
C ILE A 1064 -4.26 -19.98 44.57
N ALA A 1065 -4.03 -19.96 43.26
CA ALA A 1065 -3.44 -18.81 42.57
C ALA A 1065 -4.30 -17.53 42.71
N GLN A 1066 -5.62 -17.67 42.60
CA GLN A 1066 -6.57 -16.56 42.74
C GLN A 1066 -6.65 -16.06 44.18
N HIS A 1067 -6.78 -16.97 45.15
CA HIS A 1067 -7.07 -16.64 46.54
C HIS A 1067 -5.84 -16.59 47.46
N GLY A 1068 -4.63 -16.89 46.96
CA GLY A 1068 -3.37 -16.88 47.69
C GLY A 1068 -3.17 -18.07 48.61
N HIS A 1069 -3.96 -18.13 49.68
CA HIS A 1069 -3.88 -19.13 50.75
C HIS A 1069 -5.26 -19.76 50.97
N LEU A 1070 -5.44 -21.06 50.75
CA LEU A 1070 -6.75 -21.71 50.95
C LEU A 1070 -6.64 -23.01 51.73
N SER A 1071 -7.60 -23.27 52.62
CA SER A 1071 -7.76 -24.60 53.22
C SER A 1071 -8.43 -25.58 52.25
N ALA A 1072 -8.26 -26.88 52.45
CA ALA A 1072 -8.90 -27.90 51.61
C ALA A 1072 -10.43 -27.76 51.54
N ALA A 1073 -11.06 -27.35 52.67
CA ALA A 1073 -12.49 -27.11 52.73
C ALA A 1073 -12.91 -25.87 51.91
N GLU A 1074 -12.12 -24.80 51.94
CA GLU A 1074 -12.37 -23.59 51.14
C GLU A 1074 -12.16 -23.84 49.64
N ILE A 1075 -11.16 -24.64 49.25
CA ILE A 1075 -10.93 -25.05 47.86
C ILE A 1075 -12.12 -25.84 47.35
N ALA A 1076 -12.60 -26.82 48.13
CA ALA A 1076 -13.77 -27.62 47.79
C ALA A 1076 -15.01 -26.74 47.55
N GLN A 1077 -15.21 -25.71 48.37
CA GLN A 1077 -16.28 -24.72 48.19
C GLN A 1077 -16.07 -23.84 46.95
N ALA A 1078 -14.85 -23.38 46.70
CA ALA A 1078 -14.53 -22.47 45.60
C ALA A 1078 -14.61 -23.11 44.21
N VAL A 1079 -14.26 -24.40 44.13
CA VAL A 1079 -14.22 -25.16 42.87
C VAL A 1079 -15.44 -26.08 42.70
N HIS A 1080 -16.23 -26.28 43.76
CA HIS A 1080 -17.33 -27.25 43.81
C HIS A 1080 -16.87 -28.70 43.60
N LEU A 1081 -15.82 -29.12 44.31
CA LEU A 1081 -15.28 -30.49 44.31
C LEU A 1081 -15.45 -31.16 45.68
N ASP A 1082 -15.29 -32.48 45.73
CA ASP A 1082 -15.29 -33.21 46.99
C ASP A 1082 -14.08 -32.83 47.86
N ARG A 1083 -14.31 -32.67 49.17
CA ARG A 1083 -13.26 -32.29 50.11
C ARG A 1083 -12.15 -33.33 50.18
N GLY A 1084 -12.48 -34.62 50.15
CA GLY A 1084 -11.49 -35.70 50.19
C GLY A 1084 -10.59 -35.69 48.96
N PHE A 1085 -11.16 -35.38 47.78
CA PHE A 1085 -10.38 -35.16 46.56
C PHE A 1085 -9.39 -33.99 46.72
N CYS A 1086 -9.85 -32.83 47.19
CA CYS A 1086 -8.97 -31.67 47.40
C CYS A 1086 -7.85 -31.95 48.41
N GLU A 1087 -8.13 -32.68 49.50
CA GLU A 1087 -7.10 -33.07 50.48
C GLU A 1087 -6.05 -34.01 49.87
N LEU A 1088 -6.46 -34.96 49.03
CA LEU A 1088 -5.55 -35.87 48.33
C LEU A 1088 -4.68 -35.10 47.32
N THR A 1089 -5.28 -34.25 46.49
CA THR A 1089 -4.57 -33.44 45.49
C THR A 1089 -3.58 -32.49 46.16
N LEU A 1090 -3.94 -31.86 47.28
CA LEU A 1090 -3.03 -31.01 48.04
C LEU A 1090 -1.83 -31.78 48.60
N ARG A 1091 -2.03 -33.01 49.10
CA ARG A 1091 -0.93 -33.86 49.57
C ARG A 1091 0.00 -34.26 48.43
N LEU A 1092 -0.55 -34.67 47.29
CA LEU A 1092 0.22 -35.00 46.08
C LEU A 1092 1.07 -33.80 45.63
N PHE A 1093 0.48 -32.61 45.60
CA PHE A 1093 1.20 -31.39 45.22
C PHE A 1093 2.20 -30.91 46.28
N ALA A 1094 1.97 -31.23 47.56
CA ALA A 1094 2.93 -30.97 48.62
C ALA A 1094 4.13 -31.92 48.55
N GLU A 1095 3.91 -33.21 48.27
CA GLU A 1095 4.98 -34.19 48.04
C GLU A 1095 5.83 -33.84 46.81
N ALA A 1096 5.23 -33.20 45.80
CA ALA A 1096 5.91 -32.74 44.60
C ALA A 1096 6.50 -31.31 44.69
N ASP A 1097 6.50 -30.70 45.88
CA ASP A 1097 6.94 -29.32 46.15
C ASP A 1097 6.20 -28.20 45.37
N VAL A 1098 5.08 -28.52 44.72
CA VAL A 1098 4.28 -27.53 43.96
C VAL A 1098 3.53 -26.59 44.92
N VAL A 1099 3.05 -27.13 46.03
CA VAL A 1099 2.26 -26.43 47.04
C VAL A 1099 2.91 -26.60 48.42
N ARG A 1100 2.96 -25.52 49.20
CA ARG A 1100 3.33 -25.55 50.62
C ARG A 1100 2.07 -25.47 51.47
N ILE A 1101 1.93 -26.42 52.40
CA ILE A 1101 0.88 -26.44 53.41
C ILE A 1101 1.46 -25.89 54.71
N ASP A 1102 0.81 -24.89 55.30
CA ASP A 1102 1.20 -24.37 56.61
C ASP A 1102 0.74 -25.33 57.72
N PRO A 1103 1.65 -25.83 58.58
CA PRO A 1103 1.31 -26.77 59.65
C PRO A 1103 0.37 -26.18 60.71
N PHE A 1104 0.35 -24.86 60.90
CA PHE A 1104 -0.46 -24.23 61.96
C PHE A 1104 -1.87 -23.89 61.49
N THR A 1105 -2.01 -23.34 60.28
CA THR A 1105 -3.31 -22.90 59.74
C THR A 1105 -3.97 -23.94 58.82
N GLY A 1106 -3.22 -24.93 58.32
CA GLY A 1106 -3.69 -25.90 57.33
C GLY A 1106 -3.97 -25.29 55.95
N GLN A 1107 -3.56 -24.04 55.71
CA GLN A 1107 -3.75 -23.37 54.43
C GLN A 1107 -2.64 -23.74 53.44
N ALA A 1108 -3.04 -23.98 52.19
CA ALA A 1108 -2.19 -24.30 51.07
C ALA A 1108 -1.86 -23.03 50.26
N SER A 1109 -0.61 -22.89 49.83
CA SER A 1109 -0.13 -21.81 48.96
C SER A 1109 0.86 -22.33 47.93
N LEU A 1110 1.00 -21.65 46.78
CA LEU A 1110 1.95 -22.06 45.75
C LEU A 1110 3.40 -21.86 46.22
N THR A 1111 4.23 -22.87 46.02
CA THR A 1111 5.67 -22.78 46.30
C THR A 1111 6.34 -21.84 45.29
N PRO A 1112 7.30 -20.98 45.71
CA PRO A 1112 8.04 -20.10 44.81
C PRO A 1112 8.69 -20.84 43.63
N LEU A 1113 9.13 -22.08 43.84
CA LEU A 1113 9.77 -22.91 42.83
C LEU A 1113 8.90 -23.09 41.58
N TYR A 1114 7.68 -23.59 41.75
CA TYR A 1114 6.79 -23.90 40.62
C TYR A 1114 5.87 -22.75 40.22
N TYR A 1115 5.92 -21.64 40.94
CA TYR A 1115 4.98 -20.52 40.80
C TYR A 1115 4.84 -20.05 39.35
N ARG A 1116 5.95 -19.77 38.64
CA ARG A 1116 5.90 -19.27 37.25
C ARG A 1116 5.46 -20.32 36.26
N GLN A 1117 5.85 -21.58 36.45
CA GLN A 1117 5.45 -22.66 35.54
C GLN A 1117 3.95 -22.92 35.66
N VAL A 1118 3.42 -22.96 36.89
CA VAL A 1118 1.99 -23.11 37.16
C VAL A 1118 1.22 -21.94 36.55
N LEU A 1119 1.58 -20.69 36.84
CA LEU A 1119 0.88 -19.53 36.28
C LEU A 1119 0.91 -19.50 34.74
N LYS A 1120 2.07 -19.80 34.14
CA LYS A 1120 2.21 -19.84 32.68
C LYS A 1120 1.31 -20.91 32.06
N TYR A 1121 1.25 -22.10 32.67
CA TYR A 1121 0.36 -23.16 32.21
C TYR A 1121 -1.12 -22.78 32.37
N LEU A 1122 -1.50 -22.25 33.55
CA LEU A 1122 -2.87 -21.81 33.81
C LEU A 1122 -3.31 -20.69 32.86
N ALA A 1123 -2.41 -19.76 32.51
CA ALA A 1123 -2.69 -18.70 31.55
C ALA A 1123 -2.79 -19.23 30.11
N GLN A 1124 -1.86 -20.08 29.68
CA GLN A 1124 -1.88 -20.68 28.33
C GLN A 1124 -3.10 -21.59 28.10
N SER A 1125 -3.55 -22.27 29.16
CA SER A 1125 -4.70 -23.17 29.13
C SER A 1125 -6.01 -22.47 29.51
N ASN A 1126 -6.01 -21.13 29.65
CA ASN A 1126 -7.17 -20.30 29.98
C ASN A 1126 -7.90 -20.62 31.31
N PHE A 1127 -7.22 -21.24 32.28
CA PHE A 1127 -7.73 -21.41 33.63
C PHE A 1127 -7.62 -20.11 34.46
N LEU A 1128 -6.61 -19.31 34.18
CA LEU A 1128 -6.33 -18.04 34.84
C LEU A 1128 -6.31 -16.90 33.80
N TYR A 1129 -7.01 -15.81 34.09
CA TYR A 1129 -7.03 -14.64 33.23
C TYR A 1129 -6.42 -13.44 33.95
N GLU A 1130 -5.41 -12.81 33.34
CA GLU A 1130 -4.79 -11.56 33.82
C GLU A 1130 -5.58 -10.32 33.42
#